data_AF-A0A838DUX4-F1
#
_entry.id   AF-A0A838DUX4-F1
#
_cell.length_a   1.000
_cell.length_b   1.000
_cell.length_c   1.000
_cell.angle_alpha   90.00
_cell.angle_beta   90.00
_cell.angle_gamma   90.00
#
_symmetry.space_group_name_H-M   'P 1'
#
loop_
_entity.id
_entity.type
_entity.pdbx_description
1 polymer ?
#
loop_
_entity_poly.entity_id
_entity_poly.type
_entity_poly.pdbx_seq_one_letter_code
_entity_poly.pdbx_strand_id
1 'polypeptide(L)'
;MPAIPTTPALQMSATAMPDIPETPWSDILLDSTLDVPTTPMPGMPNTALASIDPHASQRVKFYADWLAKQARYESQTDNSQEINNYIQEATKRVKVGEREVAIFAPFRAKLSALQTFTTGQVVVLCLIGLLWIAGVFIFRLEMLAAVISVITVLYTFNVLLNVSLALRTFRNSPEEHVRDDVVQALKNADWPVYTILCPLYREAQVVPQFVQAMQALDYPPEKLQVLFLTEEDDSETRAAIRALSLPAHFRILVVPDGKPRTKPRACNYGLIHAKGPYVVIYDAEDIPDPLQLKKAVLTFASHAPDVVCVQAKLNFYNIRQNLLTRWFTAEYSTWFDLILPGLQLAGFSLPLGGTSNHFRTAALRALGGWDAYNVTEDCDLGLRLKRYRMNTVILDSTTLEEANPQLKNWLRQRSRWIKGYMQTYLVHMRNPLEYFRRGRLYDLFSFQVVIGSGTGVMFINPLMWVLLAVYMIFGHSVINVYHILFPGPILYLGAFCLIFGNFFYVYLYLLACMKRKKYHLLPWTLFIPIYWLLMSIAAFYGLFELLVKPHYWQKTVHGLHLKDKHAPAGTQQRVVRASLVDEPTMQVPVMLGKVSKAGTVPSVTMALNAISTLLMPAISPRQKQAQLVAKRSKVRDLWLVATVIIACVTSIFACWYFFQQHEILLYQDALSHMRISRSVFDSITPGLSQLGSVWLPLPHILMWPFIWSNSLWHSGLAGSFVSMPCYVITAIYLFRAARRLTGSSIASFIGTLLFIFNPNVLYLQSIPLSETVCMATLALAGYYFLSWVQDGELKQLIITAACTFLATLARYDGWALFVLLFCCIPLVGLMKRQKFLQIEANLVVFSALGGLGIALWFVWNQIIFGNPLFFQAGLYSSQAQQSLQLTAGKLYSYHNLWEAIRFYTIDSSQTIGVVLFALAGVGIAWFVLKHRFKPITVAALVFLIPLPFYIAALYSGNAIIWLPGANPAGAHVGFYNVRYGTQMVAPVALCVAMLAERMGSIPFPRFHAFSRFIIMGVILAQSFLIMSQGIISLQDGQYSYSCGPQKTVNLYLAEHYAGGKVLQDVYASQFDVSDSGMDFKNVVYEGSGQVWLQALQHPDSLVDWIVVNPTNSIDLVARRLKTDPLLLSQFTLVVRQSNNILLYHHNGRPSLPTRSAPLMWKGPHYSCS
;
A
#
# COMPACT_ATOMS: atom_id res chain seq x y z
N MET A 1 43.59 25.37 27.43
CA MET A 1 43.49 23.97 27.88
C MET A 1 43.78 23.90 29.36
N PRO A 2 42.84 23.43 30.19
CA PRO A 2 43.11 22.45 31.22
C PRO A 2 42.49 21.10 30.85
N ALA A 3 43.10 20.03 31.32
CA ALA A 3 42.92 18.65 30.89
C ALA A 3 41.50 18.09 31.13
N ILE A 4 40.97 17.39 30.12
CA ILE A 4 39.84 16.46 30.25
C ILE A 4 40.41 15.14 30.83
N PRO A 5 39.84 14.55 31.89
CA PRO A 5 40.38 13.34 32.49
C PRO A 5 40.22 12.16 31.54
N THR A 6 41.33 11.50 31.22
CA THR A 6 41.35 10.19 30.55
C THR A 6 40.74 9.14 31.47
N THR A 7 39.64 8.53 31.05
CA THR A 7 39.06 7.33 31.67
C THR A 7 40.08 6.19 31.59
N PRO A 8 40.39 5.47 32.69
CA PRO A 8 41.34 4.37 32.66
C PRO A 8 40.76 3.21 31.85
N ALA A 9 41.60 2.58 31.04
CA ALA A 9 41.27 1.37 30.30
C ALA A 9 40.83 0.26 31.27
N LEU A 10 39.56 -0.15 31.18
CA LEU A 10 39.02 -1.32 31.87
C LEU A 10 39.70 -2.60 31.36
N GLN A 11 40.77 -3.03 32.03
CA GLN A 11 41.26 -4.42 31.93
C GLN A 11 40.33 -5.32 32.77
N MET A 12 39.44 -6.06 32.10
CA MET A 12 38.64 -7.13 32.70
C MET A 12 39.31 -8.49 32.44
N SER A 13 39.70 -9.20 33.49
CA SER A 13 39.90 -10.66 33.43
C SER A 13 38.57 -11.34 33.75
N ALA A 14 37.73 -11.54 32.72
CA ALA A 14 36.60 -12.45 32.82
C ALA A 14 37.01 -13.75 32.12
N THR A 15 37.02 -14.88 32.83
CA THR A 15 37.09 -16.21 32.23
C THR A 15 35.86 -16.37 31.34
N ALA A 16 36.03 -16.13 30.05
CA ALA A 16 34.96 -16.25 29.05
C ALA A 16 34.59 -17.72 28.89
N MET A 17 33.30 -18.05 29.05
CA MET A 17 32.80 -19.33 28.55
C MET A 17 32.90 -19.39 27.03
N PRO A 18 33.12 -20.57 26.44
CA PRO A 18 32.97 -20.77 25.01
C PRO A 18 31.55 -20.41 24.56
N ASP A 19 31.43 -19.89 23.34
CA ASP A 19 30.15 -19.62 22.69
C ASP A 19 29.27 -20.90 22.68
N ILE A 20 27.94 -20.76 22.74
CA ILE A 20 27.00 -21.89 22.55
C ILE A 20 27.45 -22.66 21.28
N PRO A 21 27.61 -24.00 21.33
CA PRO A 21 27.95 -24.79 20.16
C PRO A 21 27.06 -24.40 18.98
N GLU A 22 27.64 -24.21 17.79
CA GLU A 22 26.90 -23.82 16.58
C GLU A 22 26.00 -24.95 16.03
N THR A 23 25.86 -26.06 16.76
CA THR A 23 24.88 -27.10 16.45
C THR A 23 23.49 -26.48 16.41
N PRO A 24 22.71 -26.70 15.34
CA PRO A 24 21.31 -26.32 15.29
C PRO A 24 20.59 -26.74 16.58
N TRP A 25 19.78 -25.86 17.16
CA TRP A 25 18.98 -26.18 18.34
C TRP A 25 18.02 -27.36 18.12
N SER A 26 17.68 -27.64 16.85
CA SER A 26 16.99 -28.87 16.46
C SER A 26 17.76 -30.13 16.86
N ASP A 27 19.09 -30.12 16.76
CA ASP A 27 19.93 -31.31 16.96
C ASP A 27 20.13 -31.61 18.45
N ILE A 28 20.00 -30.58 19.31
CA ILE A 28 20.01 -30.71 20.77
C ILE A 28 18.68 -31.34 21.29
N LEU A 29 17.59 -31.22 20.53
CA LEU A 29 16.28 -31.78 20.88
C LEU A 29 15.92 -33.07 20.11
N LEU A 30 16.67 -33.40 19.06
CA LEU A 30 16.41 -34.53 18.14
C LEU A 30 16.76 -35.91 18.71
N ASP A 31 17.34 -36.00 19.92
CA ASP A 31 17.53 -37.29 20.61
C ASP A 31 16.20 -37.88 21.15
N SER A 32 15.05 -37.30 20.76
CA SER A 32 13.70 -37.68 21.22
C SER A 32 12.77 -38.22 20.12
N THR A 33 13.28 -38.62 18.95
CA THR A 33 12.50 -39.41 17.98
C THR A 33 12.33 -40.85 18.48
N LEU A 34 11.42 -41.05 19.43
CA LEU A 34 10.96 -42.37 19.85
C LEU A 34 9.64 -42.72 19.18
N ASP A 35 9.61 -43.93 18.62
CA ASP A 35 8.52 -44.58 17.92
C ASP A 35 7.18 -44.55 18.68
N VAL A 36 6.09 -44.50 17.92
CA VAL A 36 4.71 -44.39 18.39
C VAL A 36 4.10 -45.78 18.65
N PRO A 37 3.53 -46.06 19.83
CA PRO A 37 2.45 -47.04 19.97
C PRO A 37 1.10 -46.35 19.70
N THR A 38 0.37 -46.86 18.72
CA THR A 38 -0.99 -46.43 18.37
C THR A 38 -2.01 -47.02 19.36
N THR A 39 -2.28 -46.34 20.47
CA THR A 39 -3.50 -46.60 21.27
C THR A 39 -4.17 -45.29 21.68
N PRO A 40 -5.46 -45.08 21.33
CA PRO A 40 -6.21 -43.90 21.75
C PRO A 40 -6.55 -43.99 23.25
N MET A 41 -6.43 -42.87 23.97
CA MET A 41 -6.84 -42.76 25.38
C MET A 41 -8.38 -42.81 25.52
N PRO A 42 -8.92 -43.55 26.49
CA PRO A 42 -10.33 -43.48 26.88
C PRO A 42 -10.57 -42.27 27.78
N GLY A 43 -11.55 -41.42 27.47
CA GLY A 43 -12.00 -40.39 28.42
C GLY A 43 -12.49 -39.03 27.89
N MET A 44 -12.46 -38.75 26.57
CA MET A 44 -13.17 -37.57 26.06
C MET A 44 -14.66 -37.89 25.93
N PRO A 45 -15.58 -37.06 26.48
CA PRO A 45 -16.99 -37.15 26.14
C PRO A 45 -17.15 -36.92 24.63
N ASN A 46 -17.53 -37.96 23.89
CA ASN A 46 -17.80 -37.92 22.44
C ASN A 46 -18.84 -36.84 22.04
N THR A 47 -19.54 -36.25 23.01
CA THR A 47 -20.57 -35.23 22.81
C THR A 47 -20.03 -33.81 22.56
N ALA A 48 -18.81 -33.47 23.01
CA ALA A 48 -18.24 -32.12 22.83
C ALA A 48 -17.59 -31.89 21.46
N LEU A 49 -17.05 -32.94 20.84
CA LEU A 49 -16.42 -32.89 19.50
C LEU A 49 -17.44 -32.85 18.36
N ALA A 50 -18.69 -33.24 18.61
CA ALA A 50 -19.73 -33.37 17.58
C ALA A 50 -20.33 -32.02 17.12
N SER A 51 -20.15 -30.94 17.88
CA SER A 51 -20.67 -29.59 17.58
C SER A 51 -19.65 -28.65 16.93
N ILE A 52 -18.41 -29.09 16.76
CA ILE A 52 -17.28 -28.29 16.27
C ILE A 52 -17.03 -28.63 14.80
N ASP A 53 -16.71 -27.61 13.99
CA ASP A 53 -16.28 -27.76 12.58
C ASP A 53 -15.27 -28.92 12.43
N PRO A 54 -15.45 -29.86 11.47
CA PRO A 54 -14.54 -31.00 11.27
C PRO A 54 -13.05 -30.66 11.24
N HIS A 55 -12.66 -29.50 10.69
CA HIS A 55 -11.27 -29.05 10.70
C HIS A 55 -10.78 -28.63 12.08
N ALA A 56 -11.63 -28.01 12.89
CA ALA A 56 -11.31 -27.68 14.27
C ALA A 56 -11.27 -28.94 15.16
N SER A 57 -12.11 -29.95 14.89
CA SER A 57 -12.06 -31.26 15.57
C SER A 57 -10.71 -31.98 15.39
N GLN A 58 -10.15 -31.97 14.17
CA GLN A 58 -8.80 -32.51 13.91
C GLN A 58 -7.70 -31.75 14.67
N ARG A 59 -7.75 -30.41 14.69
CA ARG A 59 -6.79 -29.58 15.45
C ARG A 59 -6.87 -29.85 16.95
N VAL A 60 -8.08 -29.94 17.50
CA VAL A 60 -8.30 -30.26 18.92
C VAL A 60 -7.67 -31.61 19.25
N LYS A 61 -7.90 -32.65 18.42
CA LYS A 61 -7.27 -33.96 18.63
C LYS A 61 -5.74 -33.88 18.61
N PHE A 62 -5.16 -33.24 17.60
CA PHE A 62 -3.72 -33.04 17.50
C PHE A 62 -3.13 -32.39 18.75
N TYR A 63 -3.74 -31.30 19.22
CA TYR A 63 -3.29 -30.60 20.42
C TYR A 63 -3.46 -31.43 21.70
N ALA A 64 -4.56 -32.18 21.82
CA ALA A 64 -4.77 -33.05 22.97
C ALA A 64 -3.71 -34.17 23.05
N ASP A 65 -3.43 -34.82 21.92
CA ASP A 65 -2.41 -35.87 21.82
C ASP A 65 -1.01 -35.30 22.14
N TRP A 66 -0.71 -34.10 21.63
CA TRP A 66 0.55 -33.40 21.91
C TRP A 66 0.69 -33.02 23.39
N LEU A 67 -0.35 -32.45 24.00
CA LEU A 67 -0.35 -32.07 25.43
C LEU A 67 -0.16 -33.31 26.31
N ALA A 68 -0.83 -34.41 26.01
CA ALA A 68 -0.65 -35.67 26.74
C ALA A 68 0.77 -36.24 26.59
N LYS A 69 1.39 -36.13 25.41
CA LYS A 69 2.79 -36.52 25.20
C LYS A 69 3.74 -35.62 26.00
N GLN A 70 3.50 -34.31 25.98
CA GLN A 70 4.29 -33.32 26.68
C GLN A 70 4.25 -33.53 28.20
N ALA A 71 3.07 -33.81 28.76
CA ALA A 71 2.90 -34.12 30.17
C ALA A 71 3.66 -35.39 30.60
N ARG A 72 3.66 -36.44 29.76
CA ARG A 72 4.46 -37.66 30.00
C ARG A 72 5.96 -37.40 29.94
N TYR A 73 6.40 -36.59 28.99
CA TYR A 73 7.81 -36.22 28.87
C TYR A 73 8.28 -35.44 30.11
N GLU A 74 7.48 -34.49 30.58
CA GLU A 74 7.77 -33.69 31.79
C GLU A 74 7.80 -34.53 33.08
N SER A 75 7.02 -35.62 33.16
CA SER A 75 7.07 -36.52 34.32
C SER A 75 8.23 -37.52 34.29
N GLN A 76 8.80 -37.81 33.12
CA GLN A 76 9.88 -38.79 32.94
C GLN A 76 11.28 -38.15 32.89
N THR A 77 11.39 -36.87 32.54
CA THR A 77 12.69 -36.22 32.30
C THR A 77 13.17 -35.48 33.55
N ASP A 78 14.29 -35.92 34.14
CA ASP A 78 14.95 -35.21 35.24
C ASP A 78 15.97 -34.18 34.70
N ASN A 79 15.55 -32.92 34.63
CA ASN A 79 16.42 -31.80 34.21
C ASN A 79 17.16 -31.13 35.38
N SER A 80 17.19 -31.75 36.58
CA SER A 80 17.76 -31.12 37.77
C SER A 80 19.24 -30.75 37.61
N GLN A 81 20.03 -31.59 36.93
CA GLN A 81 21.45 -31.33 36.68
C GLN A 81 21.67 -30.07 35.83
N GLU A 82 20.97 -29.92 34.71
CA GLU A 82 21.08 -28.76 33.82
C GLU A 82 20.62 -27.47 34.50
N ILE A 83 19.55 -27.55 35.27
CA ILE A 83 19.03 -26.43 36.06
C ILE A 83 20.06 -26.02 37.11
N ASN A 84 20.63 -26.97 37.85
CA ASN A 84 21.67 -26.68 38.85
C ASN A 84 22.91 -26.04 38.22
N ASN A 85 23.35 -26.54 37.06
CA ASN A 85 24.45 -25.94 36.31
C ASN A 85 24.14 -24.49 35.90
N TYR A 86 22.94 -24.24 35.36
CA TYR A 86 22.51 -22.87 35.04
C TYR A 86 22.51 -21.97 36.27
N ILE A 87 21.98 -22.44 37.41
CA ILE A 87 21.91 -21.67 38.65
C ILE A 87 23.31 -21.35 39.17
N GLN A 88 24.23 -22.32 39.16
CA GLN A 88 25.63 -22.11 39.56
C GLN A 88 26.30 -21.04 38.69
N GLU A 89 26.11 -21.09 37.38
CA GLU A 89 26.65 -20.06 36.47
C GLU A 89 25.98 -18.70 36.64
N ALA A 90 24.66 -18.68 36.80
CA ALA A 90 23.87 -17.45 36.95
C ALA A 90 24.19 -16.70 38.25
N THR A 91 24.59 -17.41 39.30
CA THR A 91 24.91 -16.83 40.61
C THR A 91 26.35 -16.33 40.74
N LYS A 92 27.23 -16.61 39.75
CA LYS A 92 28.58 -16.05 39.72
C LYS A 92 28.54 -14.52 39.65
N ARG A 93 29.39 -13.88 40.45
CA ARG A 93 29.55 -12.42 40.43
C ARG A 93 30.48 -12.00 39.30
N VAL A 94 30.15 -10.88 38.67
CA VAL A 94 30.93 -10.28 37.59
C VAL A 94 31.66 -9.05 38.12
N LYS A 95 32.97 -8.99 37.88
CA LYS A 95 33.79 -7.83 38.24
C LYS A 95 33.58 -6.69 37.24
N VAL A 96 33.04 -5.57 37.70
CA VAL A 96 32.81 -4.35 36.92
C VAL A 96 33.59 -3.20 37.56
N GLY A 97 34.75 -2.89 36.97
CA GLY A 97 35.74 -2.02 37.61
C GLY A 97 36.26 -2.66 38.91
N GLU A 98 36.15 -1.95 40.02
CA GLU A 98 36.55 -2.44 41.35
C GLU A 98 35.44 -3.20 42.09
N ARG A 99 34.23 -3.28 41.53
CA ARG A 99 33.05 -3.83 42.22
C ARG A 99 32.67 -5.21 41.68
N GLU A 100 32.24 -6.10 42.57
CA GLU A 100 31.61 -7.37 42.19
C GLU A 100 30.09 -7.23 42.17
N VAL A 101 29.48 -7.61 41.04
CA VAL A 101 28.05 -7.45 40.79
C VAL A 101 27.40 -8.80 40.50
N ALA A 102 26.29 -9.10 41.18
CA ALA A 102 25.42 -10.22 40.83
C ALA A 102 24.40 -9.79 39.76
N ILE A 103 24.49 -10.40 38.57
CA ILE A 103 23.61 -10.15 37.42
C ILE A 103 22.51 -11.22 37.26
N PHE A 104 22.63 -12.33 38.00
CA PHE A 104 21.68 -13.45 38.04
C PHE A 104 21.48 -14.20 36.72
N ALA A 105 22.46 -14.14 35.82
CA ALA A 105 22.49 -14.87 34.57
C ALA A 105 23.94 -15.14 34.13
N PRO A 106 24.20 -16.20 33.34
CA PRO A 106 25.53 -16.44 32.78
C PRO A 106 26.05 -15.23 31.99
N PHE A 107 27.18 -14.65 32.43
CA PHE A 107 27.68 -13.40 31.85
C PHE A 107 28.34 -13.60 30.48
N ARG A 108 27.91 -12.81 29.50
CA ARG A 108 28.47 -12.81 28.13
C ARG A 108 29.05 -11.46 27.77
N ALA A 109 30.32 -11.22 28.11
CA ALA A 109 30.96 -9.92 27.90
C ALA A 109 30.85 -9.39 26.44
N LYS A 110 31.02 -10.26 25.44
CA LYS A 110 30.93 -9.90 24.01
C LYS A 110 29.55 -9.44 23.55
N LEU A 111 28.48 -9.89 24.22
CA LEU A 111 27.09 -9.56 23.89
C LEU A 111 26.42 -8.69 24.95
N SER A 112 27.13 -8.32 26.03
CA SER A 112 26.62 -7.43 27.05
C SER A 112 26.89 -5.98 26.69
N ALA A 113 25.89 -5.15 26.93
CA ALA A 113 25.90 -3.73 26.74
C ALA A 113 26.63 -2.98 27.87
N LEU A 114 27.20 -3.69 28.85
CA LEU A 114 28.09 -3.15 29.90
C LEU A 114 29.20 -2.27 29.29
N GLN A 115 29.80 -2.70 28.18
CA GLN A 115 30.73 -1.89 27.42
C GLN A 115 30.00 -1.22 26.24
N THR A 116 29.48 -0.01 26.40
CA THR A 116 28.71 0.63 25.31
C THR A 116 29.54 0.83 24.04
N PHE A 117 30.76 1.35 24.17
CA PHE A 117 31.68 1.54 23.05
C PHE A 117 32.95 0.71 23.26
N THR A 118 33.38 0.01 22.22
CA THR A 118 34.74 -0.56 22.17
C THR A 118 35.72 0.48 21.64
N THR A 119 36.98 0.43 22.05
CA THR A 119 38.03 1.34 21.55
C THR A 119 38.12 1.30 20.03
N GLY A 120 38.03 0.10 19.42
CA GLY A 120 38.01 -0.05 17.97
C GLY A 120 36.84 0.67 17.30
N GLN A 121 35.63 0.57 17.86
CA GLN A 121 34.47 1.32 17.33
C GLN A 121 34.66 2.83 17.44
N VAL A 122 35.18 3.33 18.55
CA VAL A 122 35.47 4.77 18.71
C VAL A 122 36.47 5.22 17.65
N VAL A 123 37.57 4.48 17.47
CA VAL A 123 38.57 4.79 16.43
C VAL A 123 37.93 4.79 15.05
N VAL A 124 37.13 3.79 14.69
CA VAL A 124 36.44 3.73 13.39
C VAL A 124 35.48 4.90 13.21
N LEU A 125 34.66 5.23 14.21
CA LEU A 125 33.74 6.36 14.15
C LEU A 125 34.48 7.71 14.03
N CYS A 126 35.56 7.89 14.78
CA CYS A 126 36.42 9.07 14.68
C CYS A 126 37.08 9.16 13.30
N LEU A 127 37.58 8.05 12.74
CA LEU A 127 38.15 8.01 11.40
C LEU A 127 37.11 8.35 10.34
N ILE A 128 35.89 7.78 10.41
CA ILE A 128 34.79 8.13 9.52
C ILE A 128 34.47 9.63 9.62
N GLY A 129 34.38 10.17 10.84
CA GLY A 129 34.15 11.59 11.08
C GLY A 129 35.26 12.49 10.51
N LEU A 130 36.52 12.14 10.73
CA LEU A 130 37.69 12.86 10.20
C LEU A 130 37.76 12.80 8.68
N LEU A 131 37.52 11.63 8.08
CA LEU A 131 37.45 11.46 6.63
C LEU A 131 36.29 12.26 6.04
N TRP A 132 35.15 12.32 6.72
CA TRP A 132 34.01 13.11 6.29
C TRP A 132 34.33 14.61 6.33
N ILE A 133 34.92 15.10 7.43
CA ILE A 133 35.37 16.49 7.57
C ILE A 133 36.40 16.84 6.49
N ALA A 134 37.43 16.00 6.32
CA ALA A 134 38.44 16.17 5.28
C ALA A 134 37.81 16.19 3.87
N GLY A 135 36.84 15.30 3.61
CA GLY A 135 36.08 15.28 2.36
C GLY A 135 35.29 16.56 2.13
N VAL A 136 34.66 17.14 3.15
CA VAL A 136 33.98 18.44 3.06
C VAL A 136 34.98 19.57 2.80
N PHE A 137 36.18 19.55 3.39
CA PHE A 137 37.21 20.56 3.10
C PHE A 137 37.77 20.45 1.68
N ILE A 138 38.00 19.22 1.19
CA ILE A 138 38.61 18.95 -0.13
C ILE A 138 37.58 19.12 -1.25
N PHE A 139 36.42 18.48 -1.15
CA PHE A 139 35.41 18.38 -2.20
C PHE A 139 34.19 19.31 -1.98
N ARG A 140 34.15 20.08 -0.87
CA ARG A 140 33.14 21.11 -0.60
C ARG A 140 31.70 20.58 -0.73
N LEU A 141 30.94 21.13 -1.68
CA LEU A 141 29.53 20.79 -1.91
C LEU A 141 29.34 19.39 -2.50
N GLU A 142 30.33 18.84 -3.21
CA GLU A 142 30.23 17.52 -3.83
C GLU A 142 30.19 16.40 -2.78
N MET A 143 30.96 16.55 -1.71
CA MET A 143 30.90 15.61 -0.57
C MET A 143 29.52 15.64 0.09
N LEU A 144 28.93 16.82 0.26
CA LEU A 144 27.58 16.96 0.82
C LEU A 144 26.53 16.35 -0.11
N ALA A 145 26.65 16.58 -1.42
CA ALA A 145 25.79 15.97 -2.43
C ALA A 145 25.89 14.43 -2.41
N ALA A 146 27.10 13.86 -2.29
CA ALA A 146 27.30 12.42 -2.18
C ALA A 146 26.63 11.84 -0.92
N VAL A 147 26.76 12.53 0.22
CA VAL A 147 26.13 12.13 1.49
C VAL A 147 24.61 12.19 1.39
N ILE A 148 24.05 13.27 0.84
CA ILE A 148 22.60 13.41 0.61
C ILE A 148 22.10 12.34 -0.35
N SER A 149 22.89 11.99 -1.38
CA SER A 149 22.56 10.94 -2.34
C SER A 149 22.46 9.58 -1.65
N VAL A 150 23.46 9.22 -0.84
CA VAL A 150 23.44 7.96 -0.07
C VAL A 150 22.26 7.94 0.90
N ILE A 151 22.02 9.02 1.64
CA ILE A 151 20.90 9.11 2.57
C ILE A 151 19.57 8.96 1.83
N THR A 152 19.39 9.66 0.71
CA THR A 152 18.16 9.61 -0.09
C THR A 152 17.91 8.20 -0.60
N VAL A 153 18.92 7.53 -1.14
CA VAL A 153 18.81 6.13 -1.63
C VAL A 153 18.43 5.18 -0.49
N LEU A 154 19.09 5.26 0.66
CA LEU A 154 18.77 4.43 1.83
C LEU A 154 17.37 4.73 2.36
N TYR A 155 16.96 5.99 2.37
CA TYR A 155 15.62 6.42 2.80
C TYR A 155 14.55 5.90 1.84
N THR A 156 14.75 6.00 0.53
CA THR A 156 13.87 5.42 -0.48
C THR A 156 13.75 3.91 -0.29
N PHE A 157 14.89 3.22 -0.13
CA PHE A 157 14.91 1.79 0.11
C PHE A 157 14.09 1.41 1.36
N ASN A 158 14.26 2.13 2.46
CA ASN A 158 13.50 1.90 3.69
C ASN A 158 11.99 2.14 3.51
N VAL A 159 11.58 3.18 2.78
CA VAL A 159 10.16 3.42 2.44
C VAL A 159 9.59 2.25 1.64
N LEU A 160 10.27 1.86 0.56
CA LEU A 160 9.81 0.78 -0.32
C LEU A 160 9.71 -0.55 0.41
N LEU A 161 10.67 -0.83 1.29
CA LEU A 161 10.64 -2.02 2.11
C LEU A 161 9.45 -2.01 3.07
N ASN A 162 9.24 -0.95 3.85
CA ASN A 162 8.13 -0.89 4.81
C ASN A 162 6.76 -1.01 4.12
N VAL A 163 6.60 -0.38 2.96
CA VAL A 163 5.41 -0.56 2.11
C VAL A 163 5.28 -2.01 1.66
N SER A 164 6.36 -2.64 1.20
CA SER A 164 6.37 -4.05 0.78
C SER A 164 6.00 -5.01 1.91
N LEU A 165 6.55 -4.81 3.11
CA LEU A 165 6.24 -5.59 4.31
C LEU A 165 4.76 -5.47 4.67
N ALA A 166 4.23 -4.24 4.72
CA ALA A 166 2.82 -4.00 5.02
C ALA A 166 1.89 -4.61 3.96
N LEU A 167 2.21 -4.48 2.68
CA LEU A 167 1.43 -5.09 1.59
C LEU A 167 1.43 -6.62 1.67
N ARG A 168 2.56 -7.24 2.04
CA ARG A 168 2.65 -8.68 2.28
C ARG A 168 1.77 -9.11 3.44
N THR A 169 1.79 -8.39 4.57
CA THR A 169 0.92 -8.63 5.72
C THR A 169 -0.57 -8.47 5.38
N PHE A 170 -0.94 -7.49 4.55
CA PHE A 170 -2.31 -7.34 4.09
C PHE A 170 -2.77 -8.45 3.13
N ARG A 171 -1.83 -9.03 2.39
CA ARG A 171 -2.14 -10.14 1.48
C ARG A 171 -2.29 -11.46 2.23
N ASN A 172 -1.41 -11.71 3.20
CA ASN A 172 -1.33 -12.91 4.00
C ASN A 172 -1.15 -12.48 5.46
N SER A 173 -2.08 -12.81 6.36
CA SER A 173 -1.85 -12.64 7.80
C SER A 173 -0.94 -13.76 8.28
N PRO A 174 0.33 -13.50 8.64
CA PRO A 174 1.27 -14.52 9.08
C PRO A 174 1.22 -14.75 10.60
N GLU A 175 0.32 -14.03 11.27
CA GLU A 175 0.14 -14.09 12.71
C GLU A 175 -0.48 -15.43 13.07
N GLU A 176 0.04 -16.05 14.12
CA GLU A 176 -0.45 -17.33 14.60
C GLU A 176 -1.82 -17.15 15.22
N HIS A 177 -2.82 -17.79 14.62
CA HIS A 177 -4.21 -17.69 15.05
C HIS A 177 -4.67 -19.01 15.66
N VAL A 178 -4.78 -18.99 16.99
CA VAL A 178 -5.39 -20.06 17.79
C VAL A 178 -6.78 -19.59 18.18
N ARG A 179 -7.80 -20.25 17.61
CA ARG A 179 -9.20 -19.90 17.85
C ARG A 179 -9.62 -20.23 19.28
N ASP A 180 -10.46 -19.38 19.84
CA ASP A 180 -10.94 -19.53 21.23
C ASP A 180 -11.75 -20.82 21.44
N ASP A 181 -12.53 -21.26 20.43
CA ASP A 181 -13.29 -22.52 20.51
C ASP A 181 -12.40 -23.76 20.62
N VAL A 182 -11.23 -23.75 19.98
CA VAL A 182 -10.23 -24.83 20.12
C VAL A 182 -9.66 -24.84 21.55
N VAL A 183 -9.35 -23.66 22.11
CA VAL A 183 -8.85 -23.55 23.49
C VAL A 183 -9.90 -24.03 24.49
N GLN A 184 -11.18 -23.67 24.29
CA GLN A 184 -12.28 -24.10 25.15
C GLN A 184 -12.53 -25.61 25.06
N ALA A 185 -12.41 -26.23 23.88
CA ALA A 185 -12.50 -27.68 23.72
C ALA A 185 -11.39 -28.43 24.48
N LEU A 186 -10.24 -27.79 24.70
CA LEU A 186 -9.09 -28.31 25.44
C LEU A 186 -9.07 -27.87 26.92
N LYS A 187 -10.18 -27.33 27.45
CA LYS A 187 -10.22 -26.78 28.81
C LYS A 187 -9.70 -27.74 29.88
N ASN A 188 -10.03 -29.03 29.77
CA ASN A 188 -9.65 -30.08 30.74
C ASN A 188 -8.43 -30.90 30.31
N ALA A 189 -7.66 -30.45 29.31
CA ALA A 189 -6.42 -31.10 28.92
C ALA A 189 -5.35 -30.96 30.01
N ASP A 190 -4.33 -31.82 29.99
CA ASP A 190 -3.19 -31.71 30.91
C ASP A 190 -2.23 -30.62 30.41
N TRP A 191 -2.45 -29.40 30.88
CA TRP A 191 -1.63 -28.24 30.52
C TRP A 191 -0.26 -28.29 31.23
N PRO A 192 0.83 -27.88 30.56
CA PRO A 192 2.18 -27.88 31.14
C PRO A 192 2.30 -26.82 32.25
N VAL A 193 3.33 -26.93 33.10
CA VAL A 193 3.58 -25.88 34.10
C VAL A 193 3.99 -24.58 33.40
N TYR A 194 3.48 -23.44 33.86
CA TYR A 194 3.77 -22.12 33.29
C TYR A 194 4.24 -21.16 34.37
N THR A 195 5.36 -20.47 34.14
CA THR A 195 5.86 -19.43 35.05
C THR A 195 5.60 -18.04 34.48
N ILE A 196 5.03 -17.14 35.28
CA ILE A 196 4.89 -15.72 34.99
C ILE A 196 5.90 -14.95 35.85
N LEU A 197 6.70 -14.11 35.21
CA LEU A 197 7.62 -13.16 35.84
C LEU A 197 6.99 -11.76 35.82
N CYS A 198 6.80 -11.17 37.00
CA CYS A 198 6.17 -9.87 37.18
C CYS A 198 7.15 -8.89 37.84
N PRO A 199 8.00 -8.18 37.07
CA PRO A 199 8.89 -7.16 37.62
C PRO A 199 8.12 -5.96 38.14
N LEU A 200 8.19 -5.70 39.45
CA LEU A 200 7.50 -4.62 40.14
C LEU A 200 8.52 -3.78 40.93
N TYR A 201 8.67 -2.50 40.57
CA TYR A 201 9.55 -1.60 41.31
C TYR A 201 8.89 -0.23 41.50
N ARG A 202 8.46 0.10 42.72
CA ARG A 202 7.72 1.31 43.08
C ARG A 202 6.43 1.44 42.28
N GLU A 203 5.62 0.38 42.31
CA GLU A 203 4.37 0.25 41.53
C GLU A 203 3.14 -0.01 42.42
N ALA A 204 3.21 0.31 43.71
CA ALA A 204 2.16 0.08 44.70
C ALA A 204 0.75 0.51 44.24
N GLN A 205 0.64 1.60 43.48
CA GLN A 205 -0.64 2.13 42.97
C GLN A 205 -1.29 1.26 41.91
N VAL A 206 -0.51 0.52 41.11
CA VAL A 206 -1.00 -0.30 39.99
C VAL A 206 -1.25 -1.75 40.40
N VAL A 207 -0.65 -2.21 41.51
CA VAL A 207 -0.76 -3.58 42.04
C VAL A 207 -2.19 -4.14 42.04
N PRO A 208 -3.24 -3.42 42.50
CA PRO A 208 -4.60 -3.98 42.49
C PRO A 208 -5.12 -4.32 41.09
N GLN A 209 -4.88 -3.43 40.11
CA GLN A 209 -5.26 -3.67 38.71
C GLN A 209 -4.46 -4.83 38.13
N PHE A 210 -3.16 -4.86 38.40
CA PHE A 210 -2.27 -5.90 37.89
C PHE A 210 -2.66 -7.29 38.39
N VAL A 211 -2.90 -7.43 39.69
CA VAL A 211 -3.36 -8.69 40.29
C VAL A 211 -4.67 -9.14 39.68
N GLN A 212 -5.63 -8.22 39.47
CA GLN A 212 -6.89 -8.53 38.81
C GLN A 212 -6.66 -9.08 37.39
N ALA A 213 -5.75 -8.50 36.63
CA ALA A 213 -5.40 -8.98 35.30
C ALA A 213 -4.75 -10.38 35.34
N MET A 214 -3.83 -10.62 36.28
CA MET A 214 -3.20 -11.94 36.45
C MET A 214 -4.21 -13.01 36.89
N GLN A 215 -5.16 -12.67 37.75
CA GLN A 215 -6.24 -13.58 38.17
C GLN A 215 -7.25 -13.87 37.06
N ALA A 216 -7.36 -13.01 36.05
CA ALA A 216 -8.25 -13.20 34.91
C ALA A 216 -7.70 -14.20 33.86
N LEU A 217 -6.43 -14.57 33.94
CA LEU A 217 -5.82 -15.57 33.05
C LEU A 217 -6.49 -16.94 33.26
N ASP A 218 -6.99 -17.54 32.18
CA ASP A 218 -7.57 -18.87 32.18
C ASP A 218 -6.45 -19.92 32.04
N TYR A 219 -5.89 -20.32 33.18
CA TYR A 219 -4.90 -21.40 33.29
C TYR A 219 -5.11 -22.19 34.59
N PRO A 220 -4.85 -23.51 34.63
CA PRO A 220 -5.02 -24.28 35.87
C PRO A 220 -4.11 -23.75 36.99
N PRO A 221 -4.66 -23.34 38.16
CA PRO A 221 -3.89 -22.71 39.23
C PRO A 221 -2.71 -23.56 39.75
N GLU A 222 -2.86 -24.88 39.76
CA GLU A 222 -1.84 -25.84 40.17
C GLU A 222 -0.70 -26.01 39.15
N LYS A 223 -0.95 -25.61 37.89
CA LYS A 223 0.04 -25.58 36.81
C LYS A 223 0.59 -24.17 36.58
N LEU A 224 0.18 -23.18 37.35
CA LEU A 224 0.61 -21.79 37.21
C LEU A 224 1.55 -21.41 38.35
N GLN A 225 2.59 -20.64 38.05
CA GLN A 225 3.48 -20.03 39.03
C GLN A 225 3.62 -18.55 38.70
N VAL A 226 3.17 -17.66 39.60
CA VAL A 226 3.28 -16.21 39.41
C VAL A 226 4.30 -15.65 40.39
N LEU A 227 5.36 -15.04 39.87
CA LEU A 227 6.49 -14.52 40.64
C LEU A 227 6.51 -12.99 40.57
N PHE A 228 6.12 -12.32 41.66
CA PHE A 228 6.32 -10.89 41.84
C PHE A 228 7.78 -10.61 42.20
N LEU A 229 8.50 -9.95 41.31
CA LEU A 229 9.92 -9.64 41.48
C LEU A 229 10.03 -8.21 41.99
N THR A 230 10.29 -8.04 43.29
CA THR A 230 10.40 -6.73 43.94
C THR A 230 11.83 -6.47 44.41
N GLU A 231 12.37 -5.29 44.15
CA GLU A 231 13.68 -4.88 44.70
C GLU A 231 13.63 -4.79 46.23
N GLU A 232 14.75 -5.10 46.90
CA GLU A 232 14.86 -5.14 48.37
C GLU A 232 14.36 -3.87 49.07
N ASP A 233 14.55 -2.70 48.48
CA ASP A 233 14.17 -1.39 49.04
C ASP A 233 12.71 -0.97 48.76
N ASP A 234 11.91 -1.79 48.07
CA ASP A 234 10.53 -1.48 47.70
C ASP A 234 9.49 -2.05 48.68
N SER A 235 9.52 -1.57 49.92
CA SER A 235 8.59 -2.02 50.97
C SER A 235 7.14 -1.66 50.68
N GLU A 236 6.88 -0.54 50.01
CA GLU A 236 5.53 -0.04 49.70
C GLU A 236 4.79 -0.99 48.76
N THR A 237 5.43 -1.38 47.65
CA THR A 237 4.81 -2.31 46.68
C THR A 237 4.58 -3.67 47.31
N ARG A 238 5.51 -4.17 48.13
CA ARG A 238 5.31 -5.44 48.86
C ARG A 238 4.16 -5.37 49.86
N ALA A 239 3.98 -4.24 50.55
CA ALA A 239 2.86 -4.04 51.45
C ALA A 239 1.53 -4.08 50.68
N ALA A 240 1.46 -3.42 49.52
CA ALA A 240 0.29 -3.43 48.65
C ALA A 240 -0.05 -4.87 48.16
N ILE A 241 0.94 -5.67 47.78
CA ILE A 241 0.72 -7.07 47.36
C ILE A 241 0.19 -7.92 48.53
N ARG A 242 0.81 -7.81 49.71
CA ARG A 242 0.41 -8.59 50.91
C ARG A 242 -1.01 -8.28 51.36
N ALA A 243 -1.50 -7.07 51.12
CA ALA A 243 -2.87 -6.68 51.48
C ALA A 243 -3.96 -7.41 50.66
N LEU A 244 -3.62 -8.06 49.54
CA LEU A 244 -4.58 -8.66 48.61
C LEU A 244 -4.89 -10.16 48.86
N SER A 245 -4.31 -10.79 49.89
CA SER A 245 -4.59 -12.19 50.28
C SER A 245 -4.57 -13.18 49.10
N LEU A 246 -3.43 -13.30 48.43
CA LEU A 246 -3.31 -14.04 47.17
C LEU A 246 -3.15 -15.56 47.37
N PRO A 247 -3.63 -16.40 46.42
CA PRO A 247 -3.43 -17.85 46.44
C PRO A 247 -1.95 -18.28 46.43
N ALA A 248 -1.68 -19.52 46.84
CA ALA A 248 -0.32 -20.06 47.01
C ALA A 248 0.56 -20.07 45.74
N HIS A 249 -0.05 -20.05 44.54
CA HIS A 249 0.69 -19.97 43.28
C HIS A 249 1.25 -18.56 42.99
N PHE A 250 0.83 -17.54 43.73
CA PHE A 250 1.43 -16.20 43.72
C PHE A 250 2.52 -16.11 44.80
N ARG A 251 3.73 -15.71 44.41
CA ARG A 251 4.87 -15.60 45.32
C ARG A 251 5.62 -14.29 45.13
N ILE A 252 5.98 -13.65 46.23
CA ILE A 252 6.89 -12.50 46.24
C ILE A 252 8.32 -13.03 46.30
N LEU A 253 9.14 -12.67 45.31
CA LEU A 253 10.58 -12.86 45.32
C LEU A 253 11.26 -11.50 45.50
N VAL A 254 11.99 -11.37 46.60
CA VAL A 254 12.79 -10.17 46.87
C VAL A 254 14.11 -10.31 46.13
N VAL A 255 14.34 -9.44 45.16
CA VAL A 255 15.60 -9.39 44.40
C VAL A 255 16.66 -8.76 45.31
N PRO A 256 17.81 -9.42 45.56
CA PRO A 256 18.86 -8.86 46.41
C PRO A 256 19.38 -7.53 45.86
N ASP A 257 19.83 -6.62 46.73
CA ASP A 257 20.39 -5.34 46.27
C ASP A 257 21.60 -5.52 45.33
N GLY A 258 21.77 -4.57 44.40
CA GLY A 258 22.84 -4.55 43.42
C GLY A 258 22.65 -3.50 42.33
N LYS A 259 23.69 -3.25 41.52
CA LYS A 259 23.65 -2.34 40.36
C LYS A 259 24.01 -3.11 39.09
N PRO A 260 23.34 -2.91 37.94
CA PRO A 260 22.28 -1.94 37.71
C PRO A 260 20.93 -2.42 38.28
N ARG A 261 20.07 -1.49 38.71
CA ARG A 261 18.70 -1.78 39.16
C ARG A 261 17.77 -1.67 37.96
N THR A 262 17.58 -2.78 37.26
CA THR A 262 16.89 -2.85 35.97
C THR A 262 15.94 -4.04 35.92
N LYS A 263 14.87 -3.92 35.13
CA LYS A 263 13.94 -5.00 34.80
C LYS A 263 14.65 -6.31 34.39
N PRO A 264 15.62 -6.32 33.44
CA PRO A 264 16.33 -7.54 33.06
C PRO A 264 17.02 -8.26 34.23
N ARG A 265 17.63 -7.52 35.17
CA ARG A 265 18.28 -8.12 36.35
C ARG A 265 17.25 -8.82 37.26
N ALA A 266 16.11 -8.18 37.51
CA ALA A 266 15.03 -8.77 38.29
C ALA A 266 14.49 -10.03 37.58
N CYS A 267 14.23 -9.96 36.27
CA CYS A 267 13.75 -11.09 35.47
C CYS A 267 14.75 -12.27 35.47
N ASN A 268 16.05 -12.01 35.38
CA ASN A 268 17.09 -13.02 35.50
C ASN A 268 17.05 -13.74 36.86
N TYR A 269 16.86 -13.00 37.96
CA TYR A 269 16.66 -13.58 39.29
C TYR A 269 15.38 -14.42 39.33
N GLY A 270 14.29 -13.95 38.73
CA GLY A 270 13.06 -14.74 38.58
C GLY A 270 13.26 -16.04 37.78
N LEU A 271 14.08 -16.01 36.72
CA LEU A 271 14.36 -17.16 35.86
C LEU A 271 15.10 -18.30 36.57
N ILE A 272 15.92 -17.98 37.58
CA ILE A 272 16.54 -18.96 38.50
C ILE A 272 15.44 -19.76 39.23
N HIS A 273 14.33 -19.11 39.58
CA HIS A 273 13.23 -19.71 40.34
C HIS A 273 12.05 -20.22 39.49
N ALA A 274 12.15 -20.09 38.16
CA ALA A 274 11.11 -20.54 37.23
C ALA A 274 11.04 -22.07 37.17
N LYS A 275 9.84 -22.62 37.37
CA LYS A 275 9.58 -24.06 37.37
C LYS A 275 8.98 -24.57 36.07
N GLY A 276 8.29 -23.70 35.33
CA GLY A 276 7.59 -24.11 34.12
C GLY A 276 8.54 -24.35 32.94
N PRO A 277 8.26 -25.34 32.06
CA PRO A 277 8.86 -25.43 30.72
C PRO A 277 8.62 -24.19 29.86
N TYR A 278 7.60 -23.39 30.19
CA TYR A 278 7.31 -22.10 29.57
C TYR A 278 7.38 -20.97 30.58
N VAL A 279 7.90 -19.83 30.14
CA VAL A 279 8.00 -18.60 30.94
C VAL A 279 7.54 -17.39 30.15
N VAL A 280 6.83 -16.47 30.80
CA VAL A 280 6.41 -15.19 30.23
C VAL A 280 6.73 -14.04 31.18
N ILE A 281 6.95 -12.85 30.63
CA ILE A 281 7.05 -11.60 31.40
C ILE A 281 5.78 -10.78 31.18
N TYR A 282 5.19 -10.25 32.25
CA TYR A 282 4.19 -9.19 32.21
C TYR A 282 4.62 -7.99 33.06
N ASP A 283 4.55 -6.79 32.49
CA ASP A 283 4.82 -5.53 33.16
C ASP A 283 3.66 -5.12 34.08
N ALA A 284 3.94 -4.21 35.02
CA ALA A 284 3.03 -3.89 36.12
C ALA A 284 1.67 -3.34 35.67
N GLU A 285 1.58 -2.73 34.49
CA GLU A 285 0.37 -2.16 33.92
C GLU A 285 -0.41 -3.11 33.01
N ASP A 286 0.16 -4.28 32.69
CA ASP A 286 -0.34 -5.15 31.63
C ASP A 286 -1.69 -5.80 31.96
N ILE A 287 -2.53 -5.83 30.93
CA ILE A 287 -3.78 -6.59 30.91
C ILE A 287 -3.72 -7.56 29.72
N PRO A 288 -3.15 -8.77 29.90
CA PRO A 288 -3.11 -9.78 28.84
C PRO A 288 -4.50 -10.34 28.52
N ASP A 289 -4.67 -10.83 27.29
CA ASP A 289 -5.83 -11.64 26.89
C ASP A 289 -5.95 -12.86 27.84
N PRO A 290 -7.12 -13.11 28.45
CA PRO A 290 -7.34 -14.23 29.37
C PRO A 290 -6.88 -15.60 28.84
N LEU A 291 -6.95 -15.84 27.54
CA LEU A 291 -6.57 -17.12 26.91
C LEU A 291 -5.11 -17.15 26.44
N GLN A 292 -4.33 -16.08 26.64
CA GLN A 292 -3.02 -15.88 26.01
C GLN A 292 -2.02 -16.99 26.34
N LEU A 293 -1.95 -17.46 27.60
CA LEU A 293 -1.03 -18.54 27.99
C LEU A 293 -1.32 -19.84 27.21
N LYS A 294 -2.58 -20.26 27.16
CA LYS A 294 -3.00 -21.46 26.42
C LYS A 294 -2.73 -21.30 24.92
N LYS A 295 -3.05 -20.13 24.34
CA LYS A 295 -2.76 -19.81 22.93
C LYS A 295 -1.27 -19.89 22.62
N ALA A 296 -0.41 -19.40 23.51
CA ALA A 296 1.05 -19.49 23.36
C ALA A 296 1.54 -20.96 23.39
N VAL A 297 1.07 -21.78 24.33
CA VAL A 297 1.40 -23.23 24.38
C VAL A 297 1.01 -23.93 23.09
N LEU A 298 -0.22 -23.72 22.61
CA LEU A 298 -0.70 -24.35 21.37
C LEU A 298 0.05 -23.85 20.13
N THR A 299 0.57 -22.62 20.17
CA THR A 299 1.44 -22.08 19.12
C THR A 299 2.77 -22.81 19.10
N PHE A 300 3.41 -23.02 20.25
CA PHE A 300 4.62 -23.85 20.37
C PHE A 300 4.39 -25.29 19.91
N ALA A 301 3.22 -25.87 20.18
CA ALA A 301 2.85 -27.21 19.72
C ALA A 301 2.70 -27.31 18.19
N SER A 302 2.39 -26.19 17.53
CA SER A 302 2.18 -26.12 16.08
C SER A 302 3.47 -25.86 15.29
N HIS A 303 4.60 -25.66 15.98
CA HIS A 303 5.87 -25.26 15.38
C HIS A 303 6.99 -26.21 15.74
N ALA A 304 8.03 -26.19 14.92
CA ALA A 304 9.26 -26.90 15.20
C ALA A 304 9.97 -26.32 16.44
N PRO A 305 10.88 -27.10 17.08
CA PRO A 305 11.49 -26.71 18.34
C PRO A 305 12.39 -25.46 18.26
N ASP A 306 12.79 -25.06 17.06
CA ASP A 306 13.54 -23.83 16.79
C ASP A 306 12.70 -22.56 17.03
N VAL A 307 11.36 -22.65 17.06
CA VAL A 307 10.50 -21.59 17.58
C VAL A 307 10.53 -21.63 19.10
N VAL A 308 11.35 -20.75 19.67
CA VAL A 308 11.59 -20.69 21.13
C VAL A 308 10.90 -19.51 21.78
N CYS A 309 10.47 -18.51 20.99
CA CYS A 309 9.78 -17.32 21.47
C CYS A 309 8.47 -17.12 20.70
N VAL A 310 7.39 -16.84 21.43
CA VAL A 310 6.11 -16.39 20.89
C VAL A 310 5.85 -15.00 21.45
N GLN A 311 5.79 -14.00 20.57
CA GLN A 311 5.49 -12.61 20.93
C GLN A 311 3.99 -12.36 20.74
N ALA A 312 3.27 -12.06 21.82
CA ALA A 312 1.90 -11.54 21.69
C ALA A 312 1.91 -10.09 21.23
N LYS A 313 0.82 -9.62 20.61
CA LYS A 313 0.70 -8.24 20.16
C LYS A 313 0.44 -7.30 21.34
N LEU A 314 0.89 -6.06 21.24
CA LEU A 314 0.68 -5.04 22.27
C LEU A 314 -0.21 -3.91 21.76
N ASN A 315 -1.02 -3.34 22.64
CA ASN A 315 -1.80 -2.14 22.38
C ASN A 315 -2.19 -1.46 23.70
N PHE A 316 -2.96 -0.36 23.67
CA PHE A 316 -3.28 0.40 24.88
C PHE A 316 -4.75 0.34 25.26
N TYR A 317 -5.06 0.41 26.56
CA TYR A 317 -6.43 0.51 27.07
C TYR A 317 -6.93 1.97 27.21
N ASN A 318 -6.06 2.93 27.50
CA ASN A 318 -6.40 4.35 27.71
C ASN A 318 -6.38 5.20 26.42
N ILE A 319 -6.74 4.59 25.29
CA ILE A 319 -6.67 5.16 23.94
C ILE A 319 -7.30 6.56 23.85
N ARG A 320 -8.41 6.77 24.57
CA ARG A 320 -9.23 7.98 24.48
C ARG A 320 -8.80 9.12 25.39
N GLN A 321 -7.78 8.95 26.24
CA GLN A 321 -7.42 9.91 27.28
C GLN A 321 -7.01 11.27 26.71
N ASN A 322 -6.15 11.32 25.68
CA ASN A 322 -5.82 12.55 24.97
C ASN A 322 -5.27 12.29 23.56
N LEU A 323 -4.79 13.34 22.88
CA LEU A 323 -4.25 13.22 21.52
C LEU A 323 -2.97 12.37 21.45
N LEU A 324 -2.09 12.48 22.46
CA LEU A 324 -0.84 11.72 22.52
C LEU A 324 -1.13 10.22 22.65
N THR A 325 -2.07 9.81 23.50
CA THR A 325 -2.47 8.40 23.64
C THR A 325 -3.06 7.84 22.35
N ARG A 326 -3.77 8.65 21.56
CA ARG A 326 -4.31 8.26 20.24
C ARG A 326 -3.20 7.99 19.23
N TRP A 327 -2.22 8.90 19.11
CA TRP A 327 -1.07 8.71 18.21
C TRP A 327 -0.22 7.50 18.61
N PHE A 328 0.05 7.35 19.90
CA PHE A 328 0.78 6.21 20.45
C PHE A 328 0.06 4.88 20.10
N THR A 329 -1.26 4.84 20.27
CA THR A 329 -2.07 3.68 19.88
C THR A 329 -2.01 3.37 18.38
N ALA A 330 -2.02 4.40 17.53
CA ALA A 330 -1.94 4.23 16.09
C ALA A 330 -0.55 3.73 15.63
N GLU A 331 0.52 4.19 16.28
CA GLU A 331 1.88 3.70 16.06
C GLU A 331 2.01 2.22 16.43
N TYR A 332 1.55 1.83 17.63
CA TYR A 332 1.58 0.42 18.07
C TYR A 332 0.78 -0.50 17.15
N SER A 333 -0.38 -0.03 16.68
CA SER A 333 -1.17 -0.80 15.72
C SER A 333 -0.39 -0.98 14.41
N THR A 334 0.33 0.05 13.95
CA THR A 334 1.17 -0.05 12.75
C THR A 334 2.31 -1.04 12.96
N TRP A 335 3.00 -0.97 14.10
CA TRP A 335 4.12 -1.84 14.43
C TRP A 335 3.71 -3.30 14.59
N PHE A 336 2.77 -3.60 15.49
CA PHE A 336 2.38 -4.97 15.85
C PHE A 336 1.44 -5.64 14.84
N ASP A 337 0.65 -4.89 14.08
CA ASP A 337 -0.31 -5.48 13.16
C ASP A 337 0.14 -5.46 11.69
N LEU A 338 1.12 -4.63 11.31
CA LEU A 338 1.60 -4.54 9.93
C LEU A 338 3.09 -4.84 9.79
N ILE A 339 3.96 -4.13 10.53
CA ILE A 339 5.41 -4.19 10.33
C ILE A 339 6.02 -5.48 10.89
N LEU A 340 5.81 -5.81 12.17
CA LEU A 340 6.34 -7.03 12.78
C LEU A 340 5.88 -8.31 12.07
N PRO A 341 4.58 -8.50 11.73
CA PRO A 341 4.16 -9.63 10.90
C PRO A 341 4.84 -9.65 9.52
N GLY A 342 5.07 -8.48 8.92
CA GLY A 342 5.76 -8.36 7.65
C GLY A 342 7.23 -8.79 7.76
N LEU A 343 7.91 -8.43 8.85
CA LEU A 343 9.26 -8.87 9.16
C LEU A 343 9.33 -10.39 9.35
N GLN A 344 8.33 -10.99 10.02
CA GLN A 344 8.22 -12.45 10.16
C GLN A 344 8.11 -13.14 8.79
N LEU A 345 7.25 -12.62 7.89
CA LEU A 345 7.15 -13.12 6.51
C LEU A 345 8.44 -13.00 5.70
N ALA A 346 9.24 -11.98 5.99
CA ALA A 346 10.57 -11.81 5.40
C ALA A 346 11.63 -12.69 6.09
N GLY A 347 11.32 -13.39 7.19
CA GLY A 347 12.32 -14.12 7.98
C GLY A 347 13.39 -13.20 8.59
N PHE A 348 13.08 -11.92 8.77
CA PHE A 348 13.95 -10.93 9.39
C PHE A 348 13.97 -11.10 10.92
N SER A 349 14.97 -10.49 11.56
CA SER A 349 15.05 -10.42 13.02
C SER A 349 13.83 -9.67 13.57
N LEU A 350 13.21 -10.21 14.62
CA LEU A 350 12.06 -9.60 15.28
C LEU A 350 12.52 -8.96 16.60
N PRO A 351 12.58 -7.62 16.69
CA PRO A 351 12.73 -6.95 17.98
C PRO A 351 11.49 -7.22 18.84
N LEU A 352 11.73 -7.74 20.04
CA LEU A 352 10.66 -8.08 20.99
C LEU A 352 10.12 -6.81 21.66
N GLY A 353 8.85 -6.85 22.07
CA GLY A 353 8.09 -5.74 22.64
C GLY A 353 8.13 -5.63 24.17
N GLY A 354 9.17 -6.12 24.84
CA GLY A 354 9.39 -5.92 26.28
C GLY A 354 8.52 -6.75 27.22
N THR A 355 7.29 -7.07 26.81
CA THR A 355 6.32 -7.85 27.56
C THR A 355 5.58 -8.83 26.66
N SER A 356 4.86 -9.78 27.27
CA SER A 356 4.11 -10.84 26.61
C SER A 356 4.98 -11.64 25.64
N ASN A 357 6.25 -11.80 26.04
CA ASN A 357 7.22 -12.66 25.42
C ASN A 357 7.17 -14.02 26.10
N HIS A 358 6.56 -14.99 25.42
CA HIS A 358 6.49 -16.36 25.89
C HIS A 358 7.71 -17.11 25.38
N PHE A 359 8.46 -17.75 26.27
CA PHE A 359 9.66 -18.49 25.92
C PHE A 359 9.57 -19.95 26.34
N ARG A 360 10.24 -20.81 25.58
CA ARG A 360 10.72 -22.09 26.12
C ARG A 360 11.81 -21.79 27.16
N THR A 361 11.57 -22.16 28.41
CA THR A 361 12.45 -21.81 29.55
C THR A 361 13.88 -22.32 29.35
N ALA A 362 14.03 -23.55 28.85
CA ALA A 362 15.35 -24.15 28.60
C ALA A 362 16.18 -23.35 27.58
N ALA A 363 15.56 -22.94 26.46
CA ALA A 363 16.22 -22.14 25.43
C ALA A 363 16.64 -20.75 25.97
N LEU A 364 15.78 -20.10 26.75
CA LEU A 364 16.09 -18.81 27.36
C LEU A 364 17.26 -18.89 28.36
N ARG A 365 17.30 -19.95 29.18
CA ARG A 365 18.43 -20.22 30.09
C ARG A 365 19.73 -20.43 29.31
N ALA A 366 19.67 -21.21 28.25
CA ALA A 366 20.83 -21.47 27.41
C ALA A 366 21.34 -20.24 26.64
N LEU A 367 20.48 -19.25 26.38
CA LEU A 367 20.88 -17.95 25.84
C LEU A 367 21.55 -17.03 26.88
N GLY A 368 21.52 -17.41 28.16
CA GLY A 368 22.01 -16.59 29.26
C GLY A 368 21.02 -15.50 29.69
N GLY A 369 19.71 -15.70 29.50
CA GLY A 369 18.68 -14.75 29.95
C GLY A 369 18.75 -13.37 29.28
N TRP A 370 18.40 -12.34 30.03
CA TRP A 370 18.43 -10.94 29.58
C TRP A 370 19.74 -10.24 29.95
N ASP A 371 20.23 -9.33 29.12
CA ASP A 371 21.39 -8.53 29.46
C ASP A 371 21.01 -7.41 30.44
N ALA A 372 21.51 -7.49 31.67
CA ALA A 372 21.18 -6.55 32.75
C ALA A 372 21.58 -5.08 32.46
N TYR A 373 22.52 -4.85 31.55
CA TYR A 373 23.07 -3.53 31.20
C TYR A 373 22.46 -2.89 29.96
N ASN A 374 21.63 -3.63 29.21
CA ASN A 374 20.93 -3.11 28.05
C ASN A 374 19.60 -2.49 28.49
N VAL A 375 19.32 -1.27 28.05
CA VAL A 375 18.06 -0.57 28.40
C VAL A 375 16.87 -0.96 27.52
N THR A 376 17.12 -1.76 26.48
CA THR A 376 16.14 -2.49 25.64
C THR A 376 16.61 -3.94 25.51
N GLU A 377 16.53 -4.67 26.62
CA GLU A 377 16.96 -6.08 26.74
C GLU A 377 16.17 -7.02 25.82
N ASP A 378 14.96 -6.64 25.49
CA ASP A 378 13.99 -7.31 24.64
C ASP A 378 14.42 -7.31 23.17
N CYS A 379 14.77 -6.13 22.65
CA CYS A 379 15.34 -5.96 21.34
C CYS A 379 16.63 -6.77 21.19
N ASP A 380 17.53 -6.69 22.17
CA ASP A 380 18.77 -7.49 22.18
C ASP A 380 18.49 -9.00 22.16
N LEU A 381 17.56 -9.46 23.00
CA LEU A 381 17.19 -10.88 23.05
C LEU A 381 16.62 -11.35 21.71
N GLY A 382 15.77 -10.54 21.05
CA GLY A 382 15.27 -10.82 19.69
C GLY A 382 16.39 -11.00 18.66
N LEU A 383 17.44 -10.16 18.73
CA LEU A 383 18.61 -10.30 17.86
C LEU A 383 19.48 -11.50 18.21
N ARG A 384 19.67 -11.81 19.50
CA ARG A 384 20.40 -13.00 19.95
C ARG A 384 19.70 -14.28 19.49
N LEU A 385 18.37 -14.34 19.57
CA LEU A 385 17.58 -15.46 19.04
C LEU A 385 17.92 -15.73 17.58
N LYS A 386 17.84 -14.70 16.73
CA LYS A 386 18.21 -14.82 15.31
C LYS A 386 19.69 -15.20 15.14
N ARG A 387 20.59 -14.64 15.96
CA ARG A 387 22.01 -14.98 15.97
C ARG A 387 22.24 -16.47 16.25
N TYR A 388 21.43 -17.11 17.08
CA TYR A 388 21.55 -18.54 17.39
C TYR A 388 20.58 -19.44 16.61
N ARG A 389 20.04 -18.97 15.46
CA ARG A 389 19.08 -19.71 14.61
C ARG A 389 17.81 -20.15 15.33
N MET A 390 17.44 -19.42 16.37
CA MET A 390 16.16 -19.56 17.03
C MET A 390 15.18 -18.56 16.43
N ASN A 391 13.95 -19.00 16.26
CA ASN A 391 12.89 -18.23 15.62
C ASN A 391 11.87 -17.71 16.64
N THR A 392 11.29 -16.58 16.28
CA THR A 392 10.17 -15.95 16.99
C THR A 392 8.98 -15.88 16.06
N VAL A 393 7.78 -16.13 16.59
CA VAL A 393 6.52 -15.95 15.87
C VAL A 393 5.60 -14.97 16.60
N ILE A 394 4.78 -14.24 15.85
CA ILE A 394 3.80 -13.29 16.36
C ILE A 394 2.47 -14.01 16.59
N LEU A 395 1.95 -13.96 17.82
CA LEU A 395 0.66 -14.52 18.21
C LEU A 395 -0.46 -13.49 18.08
N ASP A 396 -1.59 -13.88 17.49
CA ASP A 396 -2.82 -13.09 17.45
C ASP A 396 -3.57 -13.11 18.79
N SER A 397 -2.92 -12.59 19.82
CA SER A 397 -3.43 -12.33 21.16
C SER A 397 -2.87 -10.99 21.62
N THR A 398 -3.69 -10.13 22.22
CA THR A 398 -3.29 -8.76 22.58
C THR A 398 -3.16 -8.60 24.08
N THR A 399 -2.05 -8.00 24.51
CA THR A 399 -1.90 -7.42 25.85
C THR A 399 -2.15 -5.92 25.79
N LEU A 400 -2.94 -5.41 26.73
CA LEU A 400 -3.26 -3.98 26.83
C LEU A 400 -2.41 -3.31 27.91
N GLU A 401 -1.71 -2.25 27.52
CA GLU A 401 -0.84 -1.40 28.33
C GLU A 401 -1.43 -0.01 28.60
N GLU A 402 -0.76 0.77 29.44
CA GLU A 402 -1.00 2.20 29.60
C GLU A 402 -0.19 3.04 28.60
N ALA A 403 -0.85 3.73 27.66
CA ALA A 403 -0.20 4.75 26.85
C ALA A 403 0.15 5.95 27.72
N ASN A 404 1.37 6.46 27.64
CA ASN A 404 1.75 7.65 28.40
C ASN A 404 0.93 8.89 28.01
N PRO A 405 0.10 9.46 28.92
CA PRO A 405 -0.72 10.62 28.60
C PRO A 405 0.04 11.95 28.76
N GLN A 406 1.17 11.95 29.47
CA GLN A 406 1.97 13.15 29.73
C GLN A 406 3.21 13.20 28.82
N LEU A 407 3.36 14.28 28.05
CA LEU A 407 4.46 14.43 27.08
C LEU A 407 5.85 14.26 27.70
N LYS A 408 6.08 14.80 28.91
CA LYS A 408 7.37 14.65 29.61
C LYS A 408 7.66 13.21 30.01
N ASN A 409 6.67 12.45 30.47
CA ASN A 409 6.84 11.04 30.82
C ASN A 409 7.03 10.20 29.55
N TRP A 410 6.27 10.49 28.50
CA TRP A 410 6.42 9.89 27.18
C TRP A 410 7.83 10.11 26.59
N LEU A 411 8.37 11.33 26.66
CA LEU A 411 9.70 11.66 26.14
C LEU A 411 10.79 10.86 26.86
N ARG A 412 10.67 10.67 28.18
CA ARG A 412 11.57 9.82 28.97
C ARG A 412 11.51 8.35 28.53
N GLN A 413 10.30 7.83 28.36
CA GLN A 413 10.10 6.45 27.89
C GLN A 413 10.70 6.24 26.49
N ARG A 414 10.41 7.13 25.53
CA ARG A 414 10.87 6.98 24.14
C ARG A 414 12.34 7.20 23.94
N SER A 415 12.92 8.20 24.60
CA SER A 415 14.37 8.39 24.56
C SER A 415 15.12 7.20 25.14
N ARG A 416 14.61 6.56 26.21
CA ARG A 416 15.16 5.29 26.73
C ARG A 416 15.12 4.18 25.67
N TRP A 417 14.00 3.99 24.99
CA TRP A 417 13.88 2.95 23.95
C TRP A 417 14.86 3.20 22.79
N ILE A 418 14.90 4.42 22.27
CA ILE A 418 15.78 4.78 21.15
C ILE A 418 17.26 4.66 21.56
N LYS A 419 17.61 5.08 22.80
CA LYS A 419 18.93 4.86 23.38
C LYS A 419 19.29 3.37 23.41
N GLY A 420 18.37 2.52 23.85
CA GLY A 420 18.59 1.08 23.89
C GLY A 420 18.77 0.47 22.50
N TYR A 421 18.03 0.93 21.49
CA TYR A 421 18.22 0.49 20.11
C TYR A 421 19.62 0.87 19.60
N MET A 422 20.08 2.10 19.88
CA MET A 422 21.46 2.50 19.54
C MET A 422 22.51 1.69 20.31
N GLN A 423 22.29 1.44 21.60
CA GLN A 423 23.18 0.64 22.43
C GLN A 423 23.27 -0.81 21.92
N THR A 424 22.13 -1.43 21.61
CA THR A 424 22.02 -2.75 21.00
C THR A 424 22.70 -2.78 19.64
N TYR A 425 22.52 -1.73 18.82
CA TYR A 425 23.18 -1.63 17.53
C TYR A 425 24.71 -1.68 17.67
N LEU A 426 25.25 -0.89 18.62
CA LEU A 426 26.69 -0.87 18.92
C LEU A 426 27.20 -2.23 19.41
N VAL A 427 26.46 -2.94 20.27
CA VAL A 427 26.84 -4.26 20.77
C VAL A 427 26.99 -5.27 19.61
N HIS A 428 26.01 -5.34 18.72
CA HIS A 428 26.02 -6.31 17.61
C HIS A 428 26.96 -5.89 16.46
N MET A 429 27.34 -4.61 16.38
CA MET A 429 28.32 -4.08 15.43
C MET A 429 29.77 -4.04 15.94
N ARG A 430 30.11 -4.73 17.03
CA ARG A 430 31.50 -4.83 17.50
C ARG A 430 32.41 -5.60 16.54
N ASN A 431 31.87 -6.59 15.85
CA ASN A 431 32.61 -7.44 14.91
C ASN A 431 31.77 -7.73 13.65
N PRO A 432 31.55 -6.74 12.77
CA PRO A 432 30.71 -6.91 11.58
C PRO A 432 31.28 -7.95 10.60
N LEU A 433 32.61 -8.14 10.59
CA LEU A 433 33.29 -9.14 9.75
C LEU A 433 32.90 -10.59 10.08
N GLU A 434 32.39 -10.84 11.29
CA GLU A 434 31.90 -12.16 11.70
C GLU A 434 30.72 -12.62 10.85
N TYR A 435 29.83 -11.70 10.46
CA TYR A 435 28.71 -12.00 9.58
C TYR A 435 29.20 -12.45 8.19
N PHE A 436 30.26 -11.84 7.67
CA PHE A 436 30.87 -12.22 6.39
C PHE A 436 31.53 -13.59 6.47
N ARG A 437 32.38 -13.81 7.48
CA ARG A 437 33.10 -15.09 7.68
C ARG A 437 32.17 -16.28 7.86
N ARG A 438 30.99 -16.05 8.44
CA ARG A 438 29.97 -17.08 8.68
C ARG A 438 28.93 -17.20 7.56
N GLY A 439 29.06 -16.46 6.46
CA GLY A 439 28.08 -16.49 5.34
C GLY A 439 26.70 -15.91 5.71
N ARG A 440 26.63 -15.02 6.70
CA ARG A 440 25.38 -14.48 7.30
C ARG A 440 25.05 -13.06 6.85
N LEU A 441 25.28 -12.77 5.57
CA LEU A 441 24.97 -11.45 5.00
C LEU A 441 23.49 -11.10 5.11
N TYR A 442 22.60 -12.09 5.02
CA TYR A 442 21.16 -11.88 5.18
C TYR A 442 20.78 -11.38 6.58
N ASP A 443 21.41 -11.93 7.61
CA ASP A 443 21.14 -11.52 9.00
C ASP A 443 21.72 -10.14 9.29
N LEU A 444 22.90 -9.83 8.75
CA LEU A 444 23.47 -8.48 8.81
C LEU A 444 22.55 -7.48 8.12
N PHE A 445 22.08 -7.80 6.91
CA PHE A 445 21.15 -6.97 6.16
C PHE A 445 19.84 -6.76 6.91
N SER A 446 19.23 -7.83 7.43
CA SER A 446 18.03 -7.75 8.27
C SER A 446 18.26 -6.82 9.47
N PHE A 447 19.39 -6.95 10.15
CA PHE A 447 19.73 -6.12 11.31
C PHE A 447 19.94 -4.64 10.93
N GLN A 448 20.66 -4.35 9.84
CA GLN A 448 20.86 -2.97 9.35
C GLN A 448 19.54 -2.29 9.01
N VAL A 449 18.60 -3.05 8.46
CA VAL A 449 17.31 -2.54 8.02
C VAL A 449 16.32 -2.39 9.18
N VAL A 450 16.28 -3.34 10.10
CA VAL A 450 15.28 -3.30 11.20
C VAL A 450 15.72 -2.32 12.29
N ILE A 451 16.99 -2.38 12.71
CA ILE A 451 17.51 -1.57 13.81
C ILE A 451 18.24 -0.33 13.28
N GLY A 452 19.14 -0.51 12.31
CA GLY A 452 19.97 0.57 11.77
C GLY A 452 19.13 1.67 11.11
N SER A 453 18.40 1.36 10.04
CA SER A 453 17.60 2.36 9.32
C SER A 453 16.39 2.82 10.11
N GLY A 454 15.74 1.93 10.88
CA GLY A 454 14.63 2.32 11.77
C GLY A 454 15.02 3.40 12.77
N THR A 455 16.21 3.29 13.37
CA THR A 455 16.75 4.31 14.29
C THR A 455 17.30 5.51 13.53
N GLY A 456 18.03 5.30 12.43
CA GLY A 456 18.67 6.36 11.64
C GLY A 456 17.68 7.35 11.02
N VAL A 457 16.51 6.87 10.57
CA VAL A 457 15.45 7.71 9.97
C VAL A 457 14.96 8.79 10.93
N MET A 458 14.94 8.53 12.25
CA MET A 458 14.53 9.51 13.25
C MET A 458 15.47 10.72 13.33
N PHE A 459 16.73 10.57 12.92
CA PHE A 459 17.69 11.68 12.85
C PHE A 459 17.68 12.37 11.47
N ILE A 460 17.45 11.60 10.41
CA ILE A 460 17.47 12.09 9.02
C ILE A 460 16.22 12.90 8.68
N ASN A 461 15.04 12.46 9.13
CA ASN A 461 13.77 13.07 8.76
C ASN A 461 13.67 14.58 9.09
N PRO A 462 14.02 15.07 10.29
CA PRO A 462 13.97 16.52 10.57
C PRO A 462 14.92 17.31 9.67
N LEU A 463 16.11 16.79 9.34
CA LEU A 463 17.03 17.43 8.40
C LEU A 463 16.38 17.58 7.01
N MET A 464 15.74 16.51 6.51
CA MET A 464 15.07 16.54 5.20
C MET A 464 13.90 17.52 5.16
N TRP A 465 13.14 17.64 6.25
CA TRP A 465 12.06 18.62 6.35
C TRP A 465 12.57 20.06 6.44
N VAL A 466 13.70 20.29 7.13
CA VAL A 466 14.34 21.61 7.16
C VAL A 466 14.84 21.98 5.76
N LEU A 467 15.47 21.06 5.03
CA LEU A 467 15.88 21.30 3.64
C LEU A 467 14.66 21.64 2.77
N LEU A 468 13.58 20.88 2.87
CA LEU A 468 12.34 21.23 2.17
C LEU A 468 11.83 22.63 2.53
N ALA A 469 11.77 22.98 3.81
CA ALA A 469 11.31 24.30 4.25
C ALA A 469 12.19 25.42 3.69
N VAL A 470 13.52 25.23 3.68
CA VAL A 470 14.47 26.18 3.08
C VAL A 470 14.20 26.33 1.58
N TYR A 471 13.99 25.24 0.85
CA TYR A 471 13.64 25.29 -0.58
C TYR A 471 12.32 26.03 -0.83
N MET A 472 11.29 25.75 -0.03
CA MET A 472 9.97 26.38 -0.19
C MET A 472 9.98 27.88 0.13
N ILE A 473 10.78 28.31 1.11
CA ILE A 473 10.84 29.72 1.55
C ILE A 473 11.82 30.54 0.69
N PHE A 474 12.97 29.95 0.34
CA PHE A 474 14.09 30.68 -0.30
C PHE A 474 14.42 30.18 -1.71
N GLY A 475 13.53 29.42 -2.35
CA GLY A 475 13.79 28.65 -3.59
C GLY A 475 14.58 29.41 -4.65
N HIS A 476 14.17 30.63 -5.01
CA HIS A 476 14.87 31.45 -6.01
C HIS A 476 16.33 31.75 -5.64
N SER A 477 16.64 31.94 -4.35
CA SER A 477 17.98 32.28 -3.86
C SER A 477 18.88 31.06 -3.70
N VAL A 478 18.30 29.88 -3.44
CA VAL A 478 19.07 28.65 -3.11
C VAL A 478 19.10 27.63 -4.25
N ILE A 479 18.38 27.86 -5.36
CA ILE A 479 18.19 26.89 -6.44
C ILE A 479 19.51 26.32 -6.99
N ASN A 480 20.52 27.16 -7.18
CA ASN A 480 21.83 26.72 -7.70
C ASN A 480 22.52 25.76 -6.73
N VAL A 481 22.47 26.05 -5.42
CA VAL A 481 23.03 25.16 -4.39
C VAL A 481 22.23 23.87 -4.30
N TYR A 482 20.90 23.93 -4.42
CA TYR A 482 20.04 22.75 -4.42
C TYR A 482 20.31 21.82 -5.60
N HIS A 483 20.56 22.34 -6.81
CA HIS A 483 20.90 21.51 -7.96
C HIS A 483 22.25 20.78 -7.80
N ILE A 484 23.19 21.36 -7.05
CA ILE A 484 24.44 20.69 -6.70
C ILE A 484 24.20 19.61 -5.63
N LEU A 485 23.46 19.94 -4.58
CA LEU A 485 23.19 19.02 -3.47
C LEU A 485 22.25 17.86 -3.84
N PHE A 486 21.32 18.09 -4.77
CA PHE A 486 20.38 17.12 -5.29
C PHE A 486 20.53 17.04 -6.82
N PRO A 487 21.50 16.25 -7.32
CA PRO A 487 21.58 15.92 -8.74
C PRO A 487 20.24 15.36 -9.22
N GLY A 488 19.89 15.56 -10.50
CA GLY A 488 18.56 15.23 -11.05
C GLY A 488 17.94 13.91 -10.56
N PRO A 489 18.62 12.75 -10.68
CA PRO A 489 18.08 11.47 -10.19
C PRO A 489 17.76 11.46 -8.69
N ILE A 490 18.61 12.09 -7.88
CA ILE A 490 18.49 12.17 -6.42
C ILE A 490 17.38 13.15 -6.03
N LEU A 491 17.25 14.27 -6.75
CA LEU A 491 16.13 15.20 -6.58
C LEU A 491 14.78 14.48 -6.78
N TYR A 492 14.66 13.68 -7.84
CA TYR A 492 13.43 12.93 -8.11
C TYR A 492 13.16 11.85 -7.07
N LEU A 493 14.18 11.12 -6.60
CA LEU A 493 14.05 10.16 -5.51
C LEU A 493 13.66 10.85 -4.19
N GLY A 494 14.27 12.00 -3.88
CA GLY A 494 13.93 12.83 -2.73
C GLY A 494 12.49 13.33 -2.78
N ALA A 495 12.04 13.83 -3.93
CA ALA A 495 10.66 14.24 -4.16
C ALA A 495 9.68 13.06 -4.03
N PHE A 496 10.05 11.88 -4.53
CA PHE A 496 9.26 10.66 -4.34
C PHE A 496 9.11 10.31 -2.86
N CYS A 497 10.21 10.32 -2.10
CA CYS A 497 10.18 10.07 -0.66
C CYS A 497 9.36 11.11 0.10
N LEU A 498 9.48 12.37 -0.29
CA LEU A 498 8.73 13.45 0.33
C LEU A 498 7.23 13.29 0.10
N ILE A 499 6.81 13.10 -1.15
CA ILE A 499 5.40 13.05 -1.52
C ILE A 499 4.81 11.68 -1.18
N PHE A 500 5.31 10.63 -1.82
CA PHE A 500 4.76 9.28 -1.69
C PHE A 500 5.22 8.59 -0.42
N GLY A 501 6.46 8.78 0.02
CA GLY A 501 6.96 8.15 1.25
C GLY A 501 6.19 8.62 2.49
N ASN A 502 6.03 9.93 2.70
CA ASN A 502 5.22 10.45 3.80
C ASN A 502 3.75 10.03 3.67
N PHE A 503 3.18 10.13 2.46
CA PHE A 503 1.81 9.66 2.21
C PHE A 503 1.63 8.18 2.61
N PHE A 504 2.53 7.30 2.18
CA PHE A 504 2.44 5.88 2.49
C PHE A 504 2.53 5.63 3.99
N TYR A 505 3.43 6.30 4.72
CA TYR A 505 3.46 6.14 6.17
C TYR A 505 2.16 6.60 6.82
N VAL A 506 1.62 7.77 6.50
CA VAL A 506 0.30 8.21 7.02
C VAL A 506 -0.78 7.18 6.68
N TYR A 507 -0.77 6.66 5.45
CA TYR A 507 -1.72 5.65 4.99
C TYR A 507 -1.58 4.33 5.75
N LEU A 508 -0.36 3.88 6.07
CA LEU A 508 -0.14 2.67 6.89
C LEU A 508 -0.75 2.81 8.29
N TYR A 509 -0.70 3.99 8.91
CA TYR A 509 -1.37 4.24 10.20
C TYR A 509 -2.90 4.13 10.08
N LEU A 510 -3.49 4.68 9.02
CA LEU A 510 -4.92 4.53 8.72
C LEU A 510 -5.27 3.03 8.60
N LEU A 511 -4.50 2.29 7.80
CA LEU A 511 -4.72 0.88 7.53
C LEU A 511 -4.59 0.01 8.78
N ALA A 512 -3.61 0.30 9.64
CA ALA A 512 -3.43 -0.40 10.90
C ALA A 512 -4.63 -0.21 11.85
N CYS A 513 -5.12 1.03 11.98
CA CYS A 513 -6.30 1.34 12.78
C CYS A 513 -7.55 0.64 12.23
N MET A 514 -7.67 0.55 10.91
CA MET A 514 -8.75 -0.18 10.23
C MET A 514 -8.69 -1.69 10.50
N LYS A 515 -7.51 -2.31 10.47
CA LYS A 515 -7.32 -3.75 10.76
C LYS A 515 -7.86 -4.10 12.16
N ARG A 516 -7.64 -3.23 13.15
CA ARG A 516 -8.19 -3.37 14.52
C ARG A 516 -9.61 -2.83 14.71
N LYS A 517 -10.28 -2.35 13.66
CA LYS A 517 -11.61 -1.71 13.71
C LYS A 517 -11.67 -0.50 14.68
N LYS A 518 -10.53 0.16 14.94
CA LYS A 518 -10.42 1.35 15.79
C LYS A 518 -10.73 2.63 14.99
N TYR A 519 -11.93 2.69 14.41
CA TYR A 519 -12.32 3.72 13.44
C TYR A 519 -12.19 5.16 13.94
N HIS A 520 -12.46 5.38 15.23
CA HIS A 520 -12.36 6.69 15.89
C HIS A 520 -10.94 7.30 15.92
N LEU A 521 -9.90 6.53 15.55
CA LEU A 521 -8.52 7.01 15.51
C LEU A 521 -8.14 7.68 14.19
N LEU A 522 -8.84 7.37 13.10
CA LEU A 522 -8.42 7.75 11.75
C LEU A 522 -8.21 9.26 11.55
N PRO A 523 -9.12 10.16 12.00
CA PRO A 523 -8.91 11.60 11.82
C PRO A 523 -7.60 12.09 12.44
N TRP A 524 -7.18 11.48 13.55
CA TRP A 524 -5.97 11.85 14.27
C TRP A 524 -4.69 11.35 13.58
N THR A 525 -4.77 10.27 12.81
CA THR A 525 -3.61 9.75 12.07
C THR A 525 -3.17 10.67 10.92
N LEU A 526 -4.06 11.53 10.40
CA LEU A 526 -3.69 12.53 9.40
C LEU A 526 -2.68 13.55 9.94
N PHE A 527 -2.62 13.74 11.25
CA PHE A 527 -1.69 14.64 11.94
C PHE A 527 -0.46 13.92 12.53
N ILE A 528 -0.26 12.64 12.18
CA ILE A 528 0.88 11.86 12.68
C ILE A 528 2.27 12.43 12.33
N PRO A 529 2.49 13.25 11.26
CA PRO A 529 3.80 13.86 11.03
C PRO A 529 4.29 14.72 12.22
N ILE A 530 3.39 15.33 12.98
CA ILE A 530 3.73 16.06 14.21
C ILE A 530 4.33 15.10 15.25
N TYR A 531 3.77 13.90 15.36
CA TYR A 531 4.28 12.86 16.25
C TYR A 531 5.67 12.36 15.83
N TRP A 532 5.96 12.27 14.52
CA TRP A 532 7.30 11.91 14.04
C TRP A 532 8.37 12.93 14.40
N LEU A 533 8.01 14.23 14.46
CA LEU A 533 8.92 15.26 14.99
C LEU A 533 9.21 15.04 16.47
N LEU A 534 8.20 14.69 17.29
CA LEU A 534 8.39 14.35 18.69
C LEU A 534 9.31 13.12 18.86
N MET A 535 9.16 12.11 18.00
CA MET A 535 10.06 10.94 17.97
C MET A 535 11.49 11.33 17.63
N SER A 536 11.68 12.27 16.71
CA SER A 536 13.00 12.80 16.35
C SER A 536 13.64 13.54 17.55
N ILE A 537 12.88 14.36 18.27
CA ILE A 537 13.34 15.03 19.51
C ILE A 537 13.75 13.99 20.56
N ALA A 538 12.94 12.93 20.75
CA ALA A 538 13.26 11.84 21.65
C ALA A 538 14.56 11.11 21.24
N ALA A 539 14.81 10.95 19.94
CA ALA A 539 16.01 10.33 19.42
C ALA A 539 17.28 11.13 19.74
N PHE A 540 17.28 12.46 19.52
CA PHE A 540 18.41 13.33 19.88
C PHE A 540 18.65 13.35 21.40
N TYR A 541 17.59 13.37 22.21
CA TYR A 541 17.74 13.28 23.66
C TYR A 541 18.31 11.92 24.10
N GLY A 542 17.85 10.82 23.49
CA GLY A 542 18.38 9.48 23.72
C GLY A 542 19.85 9.34 23.31
N LEU A 543 20.26 10.00 22.22
CA LEU A 543 21.66 10.04 21.76
C LEU A 543 22.55 10.77 22.77
N PHE A 544 22.11 11.92 23.26
CA PHE A 544 22.80 12.64 24.32
C PHE A 544 22.94 11.78 25.59
N GLU A 545 21.88 11.09 26.00
CA GLU A 545 21.94 10.17 27.14
C GLU A 545 22.86 8.97 26.91
N LEU A 546 22.93 8.42 25.70
CA LEU A 546 23.84 7.31 25.38
C LEU A 546 25.29 7.69 25.63
N LEU A 547 25.66 8.93 25.31
CA LEU A 547 27.02 9.45 25.47
C LEU A 547 27.35 9.79 26.92
N VAL A 548 26.41 10.38 27.67
CA VAL A 548 26.68 10.88 29.03
C VAL A 548 26.35 9.86 30.12
N LYS A 549 25.29 9.06 29.93
CA LYS A 549 24.72 8.13 30.93
C LYS A 549 24.16 6.85 30.27
N PRO A 550 25.02 6.01 29.65
CA PRO A 550 24.57 4.89 28.82
C PRO A 550 23.67 3.89 29.57
N HIS A 551 24.01 3.54 30.80
CA HIS A 551 23.26 2.56 31.61
C HIS A 551 22.18 3.20 32.50
N TYR A 552 21.90 4.49 32.36
CA TYR A 552 20.89 5.14 33.18
C TYR A 552 19.49 4.73 32.74
N TRP A 553 18.77 4.10 33.66
CA TRP A 553 17.38 3.69 33.46
C TRP A 553 16.43 4.80 33.88
N GLN A 554 15.88 5.52 32.91
CA GLN A 554 14.78 6.45 33.16
C GLN A 554 13.49 5.67 33.40
N LYS A 555 13.09 5.53 34.68
CA LYS A 555 11.87 4.83 35.04
C LYS A 555 10.63 5.58 34.52
N THR A 556 9.78 4.87 33.78
CA THR A 556 8.44 5.35 33.43
C THR A 556 7.55 5.33 34.66
N VAL A 557 6.73 6.36 34.84
CA VAL A 557 5.67 6.38 35.87
C VAL A 557 4.39 5.79 35.28
N HIS A 558 3.85 4.74 35.91
CA HIS A 558 2.58 4.13 35.55
C HIS A 558 1.45 4.57 36.52
N GLY A 559 0.21 4.21 36.19
CA GLY A 559 -0.98 4.55 36.96
C GLY A 559 -1.46 6.00 36.77
N LEU A 560 -1.05 6.68 35.70
CA LEU A 560 -1.44 8.08 35.45
C LEU A 560 -2.93 8.21 35.13
N HIS A 561 -3.53 7.21 34.49
CA HIS A 561 -4.98 7.11 34.27
C HIS A 561 -5.79 6.97 35.57
N LEU A 562 -5.17 6.57 36.68
CA LEU A 562 -5.83 6.48 37.99
C LEU A 562 -5.97 7.85 38.67
N LYS A 563 -5.11 8.83 38.31
CA LYS A 563 -5.11 10.18 38.92
C LYS A 563 -6.22 11.09 38.40
N ASP A 564 -6.73 10.84 37.20
CA ASP A 564 -7.84 11.59 36.60
C ASP A 564 -9.23 11.21 37.19
N LYS A 565 -9.28 10.33 38.21
CA LYS A 565 -10.52 9.79 38.82
C LYS A 565 -11.28 10.73 39.77
N HIS A 566 -10.93 12.02 39.87
CA HIS A 566 -11.72 13.02 40.62
C HIS A 566 -12.86 13.65 39.80
N ALA A 567 -13.61 12.84 39.06
CA ALA A 567 -14.90 13.20 38.45
C ALA A 567 -16.02 12.30 39.02
N PRO A 568 -17.29 12.77 39.10
CA PRO A 568 -18.27 12.27 40.07
C PRO A 568 -18.65 10.79 39.91
N ALA A 569 -18.98 10.16 41.04
CA ALA A 569 -19.08 8.71 41.31
C ALA A 569 -20.18 7.91 40.57
N GLY A 570 -20.68 8.34 39.41
CA GLY A 570 -21.71 7.62 38.64
C GLY A 570 -21.18 6.58 37.64
N THR A 571 -19.86 6.49 37.43
CA THR A 571 -19.27 5.74 36.29
C THR A 571 -18.45 4.51 36.71
N GLN A 572 -18.36 4.20 38.00
CA GLN A 572 -17.40 3.21 38.52
C GLN A 572 -17.74 1.74 38.19
N GLN A 573 -19.02 1.39 37.99
CA GLN A 573 -19.39 0.00 37.61
C GLN A 573 -19.49 -0.24 36.10
N ARG A 574 -19.46 0.81 35.26
CA ARG A 574 -19.70 0.67 33.82
C ARG A 574 -18.41 0.51 33.01
N VAL A 575 -17.28 1.07 33.45
CA VAL A 575 -16.03 1.11 32.67
C VAL A 575 -15.25 -0.22 32.68
N VAL A 576 -15.24 -0.94 33.81
CA VAL A 576 -14.58 -2.26 33.89
C VAL A 576 -15.40 -3.34 33.18
N ARG A 577 -16.74 -3.19 33.12
CA ARG A 577 -17.62 -4.13 32.41
C ARG A 577 -17.74 -3.85 30.91
N ALA A 578 -17.65 -2.58 30.49
CA ALA A 578 -17.75 -2.19 29.09
C ALA A 578 -16.47 -2.44 28.27
N SER A 579 -15.33 -2.70 28.91
CA SER A 579 -14.08 -3.08 28.23
C SER A 579 -13.93 -4.59 28.04
N LEU A 580 -14.70 -5.40 28.77
CA LEU A 580 -14.73 -6.86 28.66
C LEU A 580 -15.93 -7.40 27.87
N VAL A 581 -16.92 -6.56 27.53
CA VAL A 581 -18.13 -6.96 26.79
C VAL A 581 -18.34 -6.04 25.59
N ASP A 582 -17.56 -6.28 24.53
CA ASP A 582 -17.86 -5.78 23.18
C ASP A 582 -17.84 -6.95 22.16
N GLU A 583 -18.22 -8.14 22.62
CA GLU A 583 -18.69 -9.25 21.79
C GLU A 583 -20.24 -9.28 21.85
N PRO A 584 -20.94 -9.33 20.70
CA PRO A 584 -22.40 -9.36 20.71
C PRO A 584 -22.89 -10.76 21.07
N THR A 585 -23.22 -11.01 22.35
CA THR A 585 -24.08 -12.14 22.71
C THR A 585 -25.47 -11.92 22.12
N MET A 586 -25.82 -12.75 21.14
CA MET A 586 -27.15 -12.84 20.55
C MET A 586 -28.14 -13.32 21.63
N GLN A 587 -28.92 -12.40 22.20
CA GLN A 587 -30.04 -12.77 23.07
C GLN A 587 -31.19 -13.31 22.21
N VAL A 588 -31.40 -14.62 22.27
CA VAL A 588 -32.63 -15.26 21.77
C VAL A 588 -33.73 -15.04 22.82
N PRO A 589 -34.88 -14.44 22.48
CA PRO A 589 -35.96 -14.26 23.43
C PRO A 589 -36.65 -15.60 23.69
N VAL A 590 -36.58 -16.08 24.93
CA VAL A 590 -37.36 -17.23 25.40
C VAL A 590 -38.79 -16.76 25.65
N MET A 591 -39.69 -17.03 24.70
CA MET A 591 -41.13 -16.94 24.90
C MET A 591 -41.61 -18.19 25.63
N LEU A 592 -41.88 -18.05 26.93
CA LEU A 592 -42.59 -19.05 27.74
C LEU A 592 -44.08 -19.05 27.38
N GLY A 593 -44.46 -19.96 26.47
CA GLY A 593 -45.83 -20.26 26.10
C GLY A 593 -46.27 -21.62 26.62
N LYS A 594 -47.35 -21.61 27.41
CA LYS A 594 -48.07 -22.70 28.09
C LYS A 594 -48.03 -24.08 27.44
N VAL A 595 -47.74 -25.07 28.28
CA VAL A 595 -47.95 -26.51 28.05
C VAL A 595 -49.45 -26.84 28.16
N SER A 596 -50.03 -27.47 27.14
CA SER A 596 -51.28 -28.24 27.26
C SER A 596 -51.15 -29.58 26.54
N LYS A 597 -51.58 -30.61 27.28
CA LYS A 597 -51.60 -32.05 26.98
C LYS A 597 -52.34 -32.40 25.68
N ALA A 598 -51.87 -33.45 24.98
CA ALA A 598 -52.56 -34.74 24.82
C ALA A 598 -52.13 -35.49 23.54
N GLY A 599 -51.90 -36.80 23.68
CA GLY A 599 -52.45 -37.78 22.73
C GLY A 599 -51.57 -38.33 21.62
N THR A 600 -51.05 -39.54 21.87
CA THR A 600 -50.97 -40.70 20.95
C THR A 600 -50.05 -40.65 19.71
N VAL A 601 -49.07 -41.56 19.76
CA VAL A 601 -48.20 -42.04 18.69
C VAL A 601 -49.00 -42.89 17.68
N PRO A 602 -48.72 -42.78 16.37
CA PRO A 602 -48.51 -44.00 15.59
C PRO A 602 -47.24 -44.01 14.73
N SER A 603 -46.57 -45.17 14.79
CA SER A 603 -45.77 -45.87 13.77
C SER A 603 -44.65 -45.15 13.01
N VAL A 604 -43.45 -45.58 13.37
CA VAL A 604 -42.16 -45.45 12.70
C VAL A 604 -42.15 -46.21 11.37
N THR A 605 -42.33 -45.55 10.23
CA THR A 605 -41.84 -46.08 8.93
C THR A 605 -41.67 -45.07 7.79
N MET A 606 -41.55 -43.76 8.06
CA MET A 606 -41.20 -42.76 7.01
C MET A 606 -40.40 -41.56 7.56
N ALA A 607 -39.32 -41.81 8.32
CA ALA A 607 -38.48 -40.72 8.85
C ALA A 607 -36.97 -41.05 8.92
N LEU A 608 -36.44 -41.82 7.97
CA LEU A 608 -34.99 -42.07 7.89
C LEU A 608 -34.23 -41.20 6.88
N ASN A 609 -34.92 -40.38 6.07
CA ASN A 609 -34.27 -39.44 5.14
C ASN A 609 -34.30 -37.96 5.58
N ALA A 610 -34.78 -37.67 6.80
CA ALA A 610 -34.90 -36.29 7.29
C ALA A 610 -33.93 -35.92 8.44
N ILE A 611 -33.09 -36.85 8.90
CA ILE A 611 -32.25 -36.64 10.09
C ILE A 611 -30.81 -36.19 9.72
N SER A 612 -30.37 -36.31 8.47
CA SER A 612 -29.09 -35.74 8.03
C SER A 612 -29.13 -34.22 7.77
N THR A 613 -30.34 -33.62 7.75
CA THR A 613 -30.55 -32.22 7.38
C THR A 613 -30.70 -31.26 8.57
N LEU A 614 -30.80 -31.76 9.81
CA LEU A 614 -31.11 -30.92 10.97
C LEU A 614 -29.94 -30.67 11.95
N LEU A 615 -28.75 -31.23 11.71
CA LEU A 615 -27.55 -31.00 12.53
C LEU A 615 -26.41 -30.38 11.71
N MET A 616 -26.70 -29.25 11.07
CA MET A 616 -25.69 -28.32 10.59
C MET A 616 -25.94 -26.98 11.29
N PRO A 617 -24.94 -26.34 11.92
CA PRO A 617 -25.11 -24.96 12.36
C PRO A 617 -25.48 -24.14 11.12
N ALA A 618 -26.41 -23.21 11.26
CA ALA A 618 -26.93 -22.39 10.17
C ALA A 618 -25.81 -21.50 9.58
N ILE A 619 -24.97 -22.09 8.74
CA ILE A 619 -24.08 -21.36 7.83
C ILE A 619 -25.03 -20.61 6.91
N SER A 620 -24.97 -19.28 6.97
CA SER A 620 -25.80 -18.44 6.11
C SER A 620 -25.69 -18.92 4.64
N PRO A 621 -26.78 -18.93 3.85
CA PRO A 621 -26.72 -19.30 2.44
C PRO A 621 -25.63 -18.52 1.67
N ARG A 622 -25.32 -17.30 2.12
CA ARG A 622 -24.21 -16.46 1.62
C ARG A 622 -22.83 -17.05 1.85
N GLN A 623 -22.54 -17.62 3.02
CA GLN A 623 -21.24 -18.25 3.29
C GLN A 623 -21.07 -19.57 2.54
N LYS A 624 -22.14 -20.36 2.41
CA LYS A 624 -22.12 -21.58 1.58
C LYS A 624 -21.86 -21.25 0.11
N GLN A 625 -22.48 -20.19 -0.41
CA GLN A 625 -22.29 -19.75 -1.80
C GLN A 625 -20.89 -19.13 -2.01
N ALA A 626 -20.39 -18.34 -1.06
CA ALA A 626 -19.02 -17.81 -1.09
C ALA A 626 -17.95 -18.90 -0.98
N GLN A 627 -18.12 -19.90 -0.11
CA GLN A 627 -17.22 -21.04 0.00
C GLN A 627 -17.30 -21.96 -1.24
N LEU A 628 -18.47 -22.16 -1.84
CA LEU A 628 -18.62 -22.90 -3.10
C LEU A 628 -17.97 -22.17 -4.29
N VAL A 629 -18.04 -20.84 -4.34
CA VAL A 629 -17.34 -20.00 -5.33
C VAL A 629 -15.82 -20.04 -5.10
N ALA A 630 -15.37 -19.98 -3.85
CA ALA A 630 -13.96 -20.07 -3.49
C ALA A 630 -13.37 -21.46 -3.76
N LYS A 631 -14.11 -22.55 -3.47
CA LYS A 631 -13.67 -23.93 -3.72
C LYS A 631 -13.69 -24.28 -5.22
N ARG A 632 -14.56 -23.65 -6.02
CA ARG A 632 -14.53 -23.70 -7.50
C ARG A 632 -13.39 -22.88 -8.13
N SER A 633 -12.71 -22.00 -7.38
CA SER A 633 -11.66 -21.11 -7.91
C SER A 633 -10.31 -21.80 -8.19
N LYS A 634 -10.11 -23.06 -7.79
CA LYS A 634 -8.91 -23.84 -8.14
C LYS A 634 -8.97 -24.50 -9.52
N VAL A 635 -10.13 -24.56 -10.17
CA VAL A 635 -10.25 -24.95 -11.59
C VAL A 635 -10.11 -23.68 -12.42
N ARG A 636 -9.12 -23.63 -13.33
CA ARG A 636 -8.97 -22.52 -14.28
C ARG A 636 -10.29 -22.34 -15.04
N ASP A 637 -10.95 -21.20 -14.85
CA ASP A 637 -12.21 -20.88 -15.56
C ASP A 637 -11.90 -20.79 -17.06
N LEU A 638 -12.26 -21.85 -17.80
CA LEU A 638 -11.98 -21.98 -19.23
C LEU A 638 -12.51 -20.80 -20.04
N TRP A 639 -13.64 -20.21 -19.64
CA TRP A 639 -14.20 -19.05 -20.33
C TRP A 639 -13.40 -17.79 -20.10
N LEU A 640 -12.83 -17.59 -18.90
CA LEU A 640 -11.92 -16.48 -18.66
C LEU A 640 -10.64 -16.64 -19.48
N VAL A 641 -10.09 -17.87 -19.54
CA VAL A 641 -8.91 -18.17 -20.37
C VAL A 641 -9.22 -17.90 -21.85
N ALA A 642 -10.38 -18.33 -22.34
CA ALA A 642 -10.83 -18.04 -23.70
C ALA A 642 -10.97 -16.53 -23.95
N THR A 643 -11.58 -15.77 -23.02
CA THR A 643 -11.66 -14.30 -23.11
C THR A 643 -10.27 -13.69 -23.28
N VAL A 644 -9.29 -14.10 -22.47
CA VAL A 644 -7.92 -13.59 -22.54
C VAL A 644 -7.27 -13.92 -23.88
N ILE A 645 -7.35 -15.16 -24.33
CA ILE A 645 -6.74 -15.59 -25.60
C ILE A 645 -7.36 -14.83 -26.78
N ILE A 646 -8.70 -14.77 -26.85
CA ILE A 646 -9.39 -14.08 -27.94
C ILE A 646 -9.09 -12.58 -27.91
N ALA A 647 -9.08 -11.94 -26.73
CA ALA A 647 -8.70 -10.53 -26.59
C ALA A 647 -7.26 -10.29 -27.08
N CYS A 648 -6.29 -11.11 -26.69
CA CYS A 648 -4.91 -10.98 -27.17
C CYS A 648 -4.81 -11.16 -28.69
N VAL A 649 -5.43 -12.19 -29.25
CA VAL A 649 -5.37 -12.47 -30.69
C VAL A 649 -6.03 -11.34 -31.49
N THR A 650 -7.21 -10.88 -31.09
CA THR A 650 -7.92 -9.76 -31.74
C THR A 650 -7.15 -8.45 -31.64
N SER A 651 -6.57 -8.16 -30.48
CA SER A 651 -5.72 -6.98 -30.24
C SER A 651 -4.49 -6.95 -31.15
N ILE A 652 -3.76 -8.07 -31.23
CA ILE A 652 -2.58 -8.21 -32.09
C ILE A 652 -2.96 -8.09 -33.56
N PHE A 653 -4.02 -8.78 -33.98
CA PHE A 653 -4.48 -8.75 -35.38
C PHE A 653 -4.93 -7.35 -35.79
N ALA A 654 -5.73 -6.67 -34.97
CA ALA A 654 -6.18 -5.30 -35.25
C ALA A 654 -5.01 -4.32 -35.30
N CYS A 655 -4.09 -4.37 -34.33
CA CYS A 655 -2.92 -3.50 -34.34
C CYS A 655 -2.04 -3.75 -35.57
N TRP A 656 -1.83 -5.02 -35.95
CA TRP A 656 -1.09 -5.36 -37.16
C TRP A 656 -1.79 -4.85 -38.42
N TYR A 657 -3.11 -5.02 -38.53
CA TYR A 657 -3.91 -4.54 -39.65
C TYR A 657 -3.78 -3.02 -39.82
N PHE A 658 -4.07 -2.23 -38.78
CA PHE A 658 -4.00 -0.78 -38.84
C PHE A 658 -2.56 -0.26 -39.01
N PHE A 659 -1.57 -0.99 -38.52
CA PHE A 659 -0.16 -0.71 -38.79
C PHE A 659 0.18 -0.85 -40.28
N GLN A 660 -0.27 -1.93 -40.93
CA GLN A 660 -0.03 -2.16 -42.36
C GLN A 660 -0.75 -1.12 -43.25
N GLN A 661 -1.89 -0.60 -42.80
CA GLN A 661 -2.62 0.45 -43.51
C GLN A 661 -2.09 1.87 -43.23
N HIS A 662 -1.05 2.02 -42.39
CA HIS A 662 -0.52 3.31 -41.96
C HIS A 662 -1.55 4.19 -41.21
N GLU A 663 -2.49 3.58 -40.50
CA GLU A 663 -3.62 4.28 -39.85
C GLU A 663 -3.41 4.53 -38.35
N ILE A 664 -2.21 4.26 -37.80
CA ILE A 664 -1.95 4.40 -36.35
C ILE A 664 -1.92 5.87 -35.89
N LEU A 665 -1.39 6.77 -36.72
CA LEU A 665 -1.11 8.17 -36.34
C LEU A 665 -2.08 9.17 -36.99
N LEU A 666 -3.28 8.72 -37.38
CA LEU A 666 -4.26 9.59 -38.03
C LEU A 666 -4.75 10.76 -37.14
N TYR A 667 -4.74 10.59 -35.82
CA TYR A 667 -5.16 11.63 -34.89
C TYR A 667 -4.01 12.58 -34.50
N GLN A 668 -4.24 13.89 -34.57
CA GLN A 668 -3.29 14.89 -34.04
C GLN A 668 -3.07 14.76 -32.52
N ASP A 669 -4.09 14.34 -31.78
CA ASP A 669 -3.97 14.08 -30.34
C ASP A 669 -3.03 12.89 -30.05
N ALA A 670 -3.03 11.87 -30.92
CA ALA A 670 -2.13 10.72 -30.83
C ALA A 670 -0.67 11.15 -30.99
N LEU A 671 -0.38 11.99 -32.00
CA LEU A 671 0.94 12.59 -32.20
C LEU A 671 1.35 13.45 -31.00
N SER A 672 0.41 14.23 -30.44
CA SER A 672 0.68 15.09 -29.29
C SER A 672 0.97 14.31 -28.00
N HIS A 673 0.27 13.21 -27.74
CA HIS A 673 0.55 12.31 -26.63
C HIS A 673 1.94 11.69 -26.74
N MET A 674 2.32 11.22 -27.93
CA MET A 674 3.67 10.74 -28.20
C MET A 674 4.66 11.86 -27.92
N ARG A 675 4.45 13.04 -28.55
CA ARG A 675 5.28 14.25 -28.38
C ARG A 675 5.64 14.55 -26.92
N ILE A 676 4.61 14.63 -26.08
CA ILE A 676 4.74 14.94 -24.65
C ILE A 676 5.51 13.84 -23.89
N SER A 677 5.29 12.57 -24.24
CA SER A 677 5.99 11.48 -23.57
C SER A 677 7.52 11.53 -23.81
N ARG A 678 7.95 11.86 -25.03
CA ARG A 678 9.38 11.95 -25.39
C ARG A 678 10.03 13.26 -25.04
N SER A 679 9.31 14.38 -25.03
CA SER A 679 9.87 15.68 -24.66
C SER A 679 10.48 15.67 -23.25
N VAL A 680 9.99 14.78 -22.37
CA VAL A 680 10.60 14.50 -21.07
C VAL A 680 12.07 14.11 -21.17
N PHE A 681 12.48 13.42 -22.25
CA PHE A 681 13.82 12.87 -22.43
C PHE A 681 14.63 13.54 -23.54
N ASP A 682 13.97 13.95 -24.62
CA ASP A 682 14.59 14.40 -25.86
C ASP A 682 13.98 15.75 -26.27
N SER A 683 14.10 16.75 -25.40
CA SER A 683 13.80 18.15 -25.72
C SER A 683 15.00 19.02 -25.39
N ILE A 684 14.97 20.31 -25.76
CA ILE A 684 16.05 21.25 -25.43
C ILE A 684 16.17 21.51 -23.92
N THR A 685 15.09 21.26 -23.17
CA THR A 685 15.01 21.35 -21.71
C THR A 685 14.34 20.10 -21.14
N PRO A 686 15.01 18.93 -21.18
CA PRO A 686 14.43 17.67 -20.77
C PRO A 686 14.14 17.66 -19.26
N GLY A 687 13.07 16.99 -18.86
CA GLY A 687 12.63 16.92 -17.48
C GLY A 687 11.13 16.69 -17.34
N LEU A 688 10.68 16.39 -16.11
CA LEU A 688 9.27 16.09 -15.86
C LEU A 688 8.34 17.27 -16.19
N SER A 689 8.81 18.51 -16.13
CA SER A 689 8.02 19.70 -16.47
C SER A 689 7.45 19.65 -17.90
N GLN A 690 8.05 18.84 -18.77
CA GLN A 690 7.60 18.64 -20.15
C GLN A 690 6.30 17.82 -20.27
N LEU A 691 5.79 17.22 -19.18
CA LEU A 691 4.48 16.56 -19.15
C LEU A 691 3.30 17.52 -19.43
N GLY A 692 3.52 18.83 -19.34
CA GLY A 692 2.51 19.84 -19.61
C GLY A 692 1.48 19.98 -18.49
N SER A 693 0.34 20.62 -18.83
CA SER A 693 -0.74 20.91 -17.88
C SER A 693 -2.11 20.38 -18.28
N VAL A 694 -2.42 20.24 -19.57
CA VAL A 694 -3.81 20.00 -20.02
C VAL A 694 -4.19 18.52 -19.91
N TRP A 695 -3.33 17.63 -20.40
CA TRP A 695 -3.57 16.19 -20.31
C TRP A 695 -2.93 15.58 -19.08
N LEU A 696 -3.67 14.67 -18.45
CA LEU A 696 -3.21 13.98 -17.25
C LEU A 696 -2.05 13.02 -17.57
N PRO A 697 -1.15 12.75 -16.61
CA PRO A 697 0.19 12.28 -16.94
C PRO A 697 0.29 10.77 -17.15
N LEU A 698 -0.67 9.95 -16.69
CA LEU A 698 -0.53 8.49 -16.70
C LEU A 698 -0.29 7.89 -18.10
N PRO A 699 -1.03 8.27 -19.17
CA PRO A 699 -0.79 7.71 -20.50
C PRO A 699 0.64 7.98 -21.00
N HIS A 700 1.16 9.19 -20.76
CA HIS A 700 2.52 9.59 -21.14
C HIS A 700 3.59 8.82 -20.37
N ILE A 701 3.38 8.59 -19.06
CA ILE A 701 4.29 7.84 -18.21
C ILE A 701 4.35 6.37 -18.62
N LEU A 702 3.20 5.77 -18.96
CA LEU A 702 3.14 4.36 -19.38
C LEU A 702 3.87 4.12 -20.71
N MET A 703 4.02 5.14 -21.54
CA MET A 703 4.77 5.07 -22.81
C MET A 703 6.29 5.12 -22.62
N TRP A 704 6.79 5.58 -21.46
CA TRP A 704 8.23 5.76 -21.22
C TRP A 704 9.10 4.53 -21.52
N PRO A 705 8.70 3.28 -21.28
CA PRO A 705 9.54 2.13 -21.66
C PRO A 705 9.77 1.96 -23.17
N PHE A 706 8.90 2.53 -24.01
CA PHE A 706 8.88 2.31 -25.46
C PHE A 706 9.29 3.54 -26.27
N ILE A 707 9.01 4.74 -25.73
CA ILE A 707 9.13 6.02 -26.44
C ILE A 707 10.58 6.41 -26.79
N TRP A 708 11.57 5.76 -26.19
CA TRP A 708 13.00 5.97 -26.49
C TRP A 708 13.41 5.45 -27.87
N SER A 709 12.71 4.44 -28.39
CA SER A 709 13.00 3.90 -29.72
C SER A 709 12.46 4.83 -30.79
N ASN A 710 13.33 5.40 -31.63
CA ASN A 710 12.93 6.23 -32.76
C ASN A 710 11.99 5.47 -33.71
N SER A 711 12.19 4.16 -33.88
CA SER A 711 11.30 3.33 -34.71
C SER A 711 9.89 3.22 -34.12
N LEU A 712 9.76 2.96 -32.81
CA LEU A 712 8.45 2.86 -32.14
C LEU A 712 7.77 4.23 -31.99
N TRP A 713 8.56 5.29 -31.91
CA TRP A 713 8.11 6.67 -31.94
C TRP A 713 7.45 7.02 -33.28
N HIS A 714 8.20 6.94 -34.38
CA HIS A 714 7.73 7.37 -35.70
C HIS A 714 6.60 6.48 -36.23
N SER A 715 6.52 5.22 -35.80
CA SER A 715 5.42 4.32 -36.16
C SER A 715 4.16 4.49 -35.30
N GLY A 716 4.23 5.21 -34.17
CA GLY A 716 3.14 5.30 -33.19
C GLY A 716 2.98 4.07 -32.28
N LEU A 717 3.72 2.98 -32.56
CA LEU A 717 3.62 1.72 -31.83
C LEU A 717 3.97 1.84 -30.34
N ALA A 718 4.77 2.85 -29.94
CA ALA A 718 5.09 3.07 -28.53
C ALA A 718 3.84 3.28 -27.67
N GLY A 719 2.80 3.93 -28.19
CA GLY A 719 1.53 4.05 -27.48
C GLY A 719 0.56 2.91 -27.74
N SER A 720 0.59 2.28 -28.93
CA SER A 720 -0.18 1.05 -29.17
C SER A 720 0.19 -0.04 -28.16
N PHE A 721 1.48 -0.18 -27.82
CA PHE A 721 1.95 -1.12 -26.79
C PHE A 721 1.50 -0.79 -25.36
N VAL A 722 0.98 0.41 -25.11
CA VAL A 722 0.29 0.76 -23.85
C VAL A 722 -1.20 0.45 -23.96
N SER A 723 -1.83 0.82 -25.06
CA SER A 723 -3.26 0.63 -25.32
C SER A 723 -3.67 -0.84 -25.40
N MET A 724 -2.86 -1.69 -26.05
CA MET A 724 -3.14 -3.13 -26.22
C MET A 724 -3.29 -3.87 -24.87
N PRO A 725 -2.34 -3.79 -23.91
CA PRO A 725 -2.55 -4.34 -22.56
C PRO A 725 -3.77 -3.75 -21.84
N CYS A 726 -4.03 -2.44 -21.96
CA CYS A 726 -5.18 -1.80 -21.33
C CYS A 726 -6.52 -2.37 -21.85
N TYR A 727 -6.61 -2.62 -23.16
CA TYR A 727 -7.74 -3.30 -23.78
C TYR A 727 -7.93 -4.71 -23.21
N VAL A 728 -6.87 -5.53 -23.13
CA VAL A 728 -6.94 -6.88 -22.55
C VAL A 728 -7.33 -6.86 -21.07
N ILE A 729 -6.78 -5.93 -20.28
CA ILE A 729 -7.14 -5.71 -18.87
C ILE A 729 -8.62 -5.37 -18.75
N THR A 730 -9.14 -4.47 -19.59
CA THR A 730 -10.55 -4.10 -19.61
C THR A 730 -11.41 -5.34 -19.85
N ALA A 731 -11.10 -6.16 -20.87
CA ALA A 731 -11.83 -7.39 -21.15
C ALA A 731 -11.84 -8.38 -19.96
N ILE A 732 -10.69 -8.57 -19.30
CA ILE A 732 -10.57 -9.43 -18.11
C ILE A 732 -11.49 -8.94 -16.99
N TYR A 733 -11.44 -7.65 -16.67
CA TYR A 733 -12.19 -7.11 -15.52
C TYR A 733 -13.67 -6.92 -15.82
N LEU A 734 -14.06 -6.71 -17.08
CA LEU A 734 -15.46 -6.80 -17.52
C LEU A 734 -16.00 -8.21 -17.35
N PHE A 735 -15.27 -9.23 -17.80
CA PHE A 735 -15.66 -10.63 -17.58
C PHE A 735 -15.84 -10.92 -16.08
N ARG A 736 -14.88 -10.50 -15.25
CA ARG A 736 -14.92 -10.77 -13.80
C ARG A 736 -16.05 -10.02 -13.11
N ALA A 737 -16.32 -8.77 -13.51
CA ALA A 737 -17.45 -7.98 -13.01
C ALA A 737 -18.80 -8.60 -13.43
N ALA A 738 -18.95 -8.94 -14.71
CA ALA A 738 -20.11 -9.65 -15.23
C ALA A 738 -20.34 -10.97 -14.47
N ARG A 739 -19.30 -11.73 -14.18
CA ARG A 739 -19.40 -13.00 -13.46
C ARG A 739 -19.85 -12.81 -12.02
N ARG A 740 -19.40 -11.74 -11.35
CA ARG A 740 -19.88 -11.36 -10.00
C ARG A 740 -21.33 -10.89 -10.00
N LEU A 741 -21.81 -10.27 -11.07
CA LEU A 741 -23.18 -9.77 -11.20
C LEU A 741 -24.17 -10.86 -11.64
N THR A 742 -23.74 -11.76 -12.51
CA THR A 742 -24.60 -12.80 -13.14
C THR A 742 -24.46 -14.18 -12.51
N GLY A 743 -23.32 -14.49 -11.88
CA GLY A 743 -22.98 -15.85 -11.45
C GLY A 743 -22.65 -16.83 -12.59
N SER A 744 -22.60 -16.37 -13.85
CA SER A 744 -22.46 -17.21 -15.05
C SER A 744 -21.23 -16.84 -15.88
N SER A 745 -20.25 -17.74 -15.97
CA SER A 745 -19.06 -17.54 -16.81
C SER A 745 -19.39 -17.43 -18.30
N ILE A 746 -20.40 -18.17 -18.78
CA ILE A 746 -20.82 -18.12 -20.19
C ILE A 746 -21.48 -16.78 -20.53
N ALA A 747 -22.38 -16.28 -19.68
CA ALA A 747 -23.02 -14.99 -19.91
C ALA A 747 -21.99 -13.85 -19.86
N SER A 748 -21.02 -13.97 -18.95
CA SER A 748 -19.89 -13.04 -18.83
C SER A 748 -18.99 -13.06 -20.08
N PHE A 749 -18.68 -14.25 -20.59
CA PHE A 749 -17.94 -14.42 -21.84
C PHE A 749 -18.67 -13.73 -23.00
N ILE A 750 -19.94 -14.07 -23.22
CA ILE A 750 -20.76 -13.52 -24.32
C ILE A 750 -20.86 -12.00 -24.25
N GLY A 751 -21.16 -11.43 -23.07
CA GLY A 751 -21.22 -9.97 -22.94
C GLY A 751 -19.87 -9.30 -23.20
N THR A 752 -18.77 -9.92 -22.74
CA THR A 752 -17.41 -9.39 -22.99
C THR A 752 -17.00 -9.46 -24.46
N LEU A 753 -17.55 -10.40 -25.25
CA LEU A 753 -17.32 -10.45 -26.70
C LEU A 753 -17.78 -9.16 -27.41
N LEU A 754 -18.79 -8.46 -26.88
CA LEU A 754 -19.21 -7.16 -27.41
C LEU A 754 -18.06 -6.17 -27.38
N PHE A 755 -17.35 -6.07 -26.25
CA PHE A 755 -16.18 -5.21 -26.13
C PHE A 755 -15.03 -5.69 -27.01
N ILE A 756 -14.79 -7.01 -27.05
CA ILE A 756 -13.66 -7.60 -27.78
C ILE A 756 -13.78 -7.43 -29.31
N PHE A 757 -14.99 -7.56 -29.84
CA PHE A 757 -15.22 -7.50 -31.29
C PHE A 757 -15.71 -6.13 -31.78
N ASN A 758 -15.84 -5.13 -30.90
CA ASN A 758 -16.26 -3.80 -31.32
C ASN A 758 -15.17 -3.14 -32.20
N PRO A 759 -15.46 -2.82 -33.48
CA PRO A 759 -14.45 -2.29 -34.40
C PRO A 759 -13.85 -0.94 -33.96
N ASN A 760 -14.65 -0.06 -33.34
CA ASN A 760 -14.17 1.22 -32.84
C ASN A 760 -13.16 1.04 -31.71
N VAL A 761 -13.42 0.12 -30.76
CA VAL A 761 -12.47 -0.22 -29.68
C VAL A 761 -11.20 -0.89 -30.23
N LEU A 762 -11.32 -1.79 -31.21
CA LEU A 762 -10.18 -2.44 -31.87
C LEU A 762 -9.29 -1.45 -32.63
N TYR A 763 -9.86 -0.38 -33.18
CA TYR A 763 -9.08 0.72 -33.71
C TYR A 763 -8.43 1.55 -32.61
N LEU A 764 -9.20 2.00 -31.60
CA LEU A 764 -8.66 2.82 -30.50
C LEU A 764 -7.53 2.13 -29.71
N GLN A 765 -7.59 0.81 -29.55
CA GLN A 765 -6.52 0.07 -28.87
C GLN A 765 -5.23 -0.05 -29.70
N SER A 766 -5.31 0.24 -30.99
CA SER A 766 -4.17 0.22 -31.92
C SER A 766 -3.45 1.56 -32.00
N ILE A 767 -3.97 2.62 -31.36
CA ILE A 767 -3.45 3.99 -31.49
C ILE A 767 -3.07 4.60 -30.12
N PRO A 768 -2.21 5.63 -30.09
CA PRO A 768 -1.64 6.17 -28.85
C PRO A 768 -2.56 7.23 -28.20
N LEU A 769 -3.79 6.83 -27.84
CA LEU A 769 -4.77 7.69 -27.16
C LEU A 769 -5.03 7.24 -25.71
N SER A 770 -5.71 8.09 -24.92
CA SER A 770 -5.92 7.88 -23.48
C SER A 770 -7.21 7.11 -23.13
N GLU A 771 -8.11 6.93 -24.09
CA GLU A 771 -9.42 6.29 -23.93
C GLU A 771 -9.31 4.86 -23.40
N THR A 772 -8.38 4.06 -23.90
CA THR A 772 -8.19 2.66 -23.49
C THR A 772 -7.60 2.53 -22.09
N VAL A 773 -6.66 3.41 -21.71
CA VAL A 773 -6.11 3.50 -20.35
C VAL A 773 -7.22 3.85 -19.35
N CYS A 774 -8.10 4.77 -19.73
CA CYS A 774 -9.27 5.13 -18.94
C CYS A 774 -10.26 3.97 -18.78
N MET A 775 -10.60 3.27 -19.86
CA MET A 775 -11.46 2.07 -19.78
C MET A 775 -10.88 1.02 -18.82
N ALA A 776 -9.58 0.75 -18.89
CA ALA A 776 -8.91 -0.23 -18.03
C ALA A 776 -8.97 0.17 -16.55
N THR A 777 -8.66 1.42 -16.23
CA THR A 777 -8.65 1.92 -14.84
C THR A 777 -10.06 2.04 -14.26
N LEU A 778 -11.06 2.47 -15.05
CA LEU A 778 -12.47 2.47 -14.67
C LEU A 778 -13.00 1.05 -14.43
N ALA A 779 -12.72 0.09 -15.32
CA ALA A 779 -13.16 -1.30 -15.19
C ALA A 779 -12.56 -1.98 -13.94
N LEU A 780 -11.28 -1.72 -13.67
CA LEU A 780 -10.60 -2.15 -12.46
C LEU A 780 -11.26 -1.57 -11.20
N ALA A 781 -11.43 -0.24 -11.14
CA ALA A 781 -12.02 0.43 -9.98
C ALA A 781 -13.47 -0.04 -9.75
N GLY A 782 -14.27 -0.12 -10.80
CA GLY A 782 -15.64 -0.64 -10.74
C GLY A 782 -15.69 -2.09 -10.26
N TYR A 783 -14.80 -2.97 -10.75
CA TYR A 783 -14.73 -4.36 -10.31
C TYR A 783 -14.39 -4.49 -8.82
N TYR A 784 -13.36 -3.80 -8.35
CA TYR A 784 -12.96 -3.87 -6.94
C TYR A 784 -13.97 -3.19 -6.02
N PHE A 785 -14.64 -2.13 -6.47
CA PHE A 785 -15.76 -1.53 -5.75
C PHE A 785 -16.91 -2.53 -5.62
N LEU A 786 -17.32 -3.15 -6.74
CA LEU A 786 -18.32 -4.21 -6.76
C LEU A 786 -17.95 -5.36 -5.83
N SER A 787 -16.68 -5.79 -5.86
CA SER A 787 -16.14 -6.80 -4.96
C SER A 787 -16.34 -6.36 -3.51
N TRP A 788 -15.94 -5.14 -3.14
CA TRP A 788 -16.06 -4.63 -1.77
C TRP A 788 -17.52 -4.53 -1.32
N VAL A 789 -18.42 -4.14 -2.22
CA VAL A 789 -19.87 -4.11 -1.96
C VAL A 789 -20.40 -5.53 -1.69
N GLN A 790 -19.85 -6.57 -2.31
CA GLN A 790 -20.27 -7.95 -2.07
C GLN A 790 -19.61 -8.57 -0.83
N ASP A 791 -18.29 -8.46 -0.72
CA ASP A 791 -17.47 -9.23 0.22
C ASP A 791 -17.21 -8.46 1.53
N GLY A 792 -17.23 -7.13 1.50
CA GLY A 792 -17.01 -6.27 2.68
C GLY A 792 -15.56 -6.19 3.17
N GLU A 793 -14.60 -6.71 2.40
CA GLU A 793 -13.19 -6.75 2.78
C GLU A 793 -12.46 -5.43 2.54
N LEU A 794 -11.73 -4.93 3.55
CA LEU A 794 -10.95 -3.69 3.46
C LEU A 794 -9.97 -3.66 2.28
N LYS A 795 -9.31 -4.79 2.00
CA LYS A 795 -8.37 -4.93 0.88
C LYS A 795 -8.96 -4.49 -0.46
N GLN A 796 -10.23 -4.81 -0.69
CA GLN A 796 -10.91 -4.51 -1.95
C GLN A 796 -11.22 -3.01 -2.06
N LEU A 797 -11.52 -2.35 -0.94
CA LEU A 797 -11.67 -0.89 -0.88
C LEU A 797 -10.34 -0.18 -1.15
N ILE A 798 -9.23 -0.68 -0.60
CA ILE A 798 -7.88 -0.12 -0.85
C ILE A 798 -7.54 -0.24 -2.34
N ILE A 799 -7.79 -1.41 -2.96
CA ILE A 799 -7.52 -1.59 -4.39
C ILE A 799 -8.47 -0.71 -5.23
N THR A 800 -9.73 -0.55 -4.82
CA THR A 800 -10.65 0.42 -5.45
C THR A 800 -10.04 1.81 -5.45
N ALA A 801 -9.56 2.29 -4.29
CA ALA A 801 -8.92 3.59 -4.17
C ALA A 801 -7.65 3.72 -5.02
N ALA A 802 -6.81 2.68 -5.08
CA ALA A 802 -5.61 2.66 -5.93
C ALA A 802 -5.95 2.70 -7.44
N CYS A 803 -6.99 1.98 -7.87
CA CYS A 803 -7.45 2.03 -9.25
C CYS A 803 -8.10 3.38 -9.60
N THR A 804 -8.85 3.97 -8.66
CA THR A 804 -9.38 5.34 -8.82
C THR A 804 -8.25 6.37 -8.90
N PHE A 805 -7.19 6.24 -8.09
CA PHE A 805 -5.99 7.08 -8.18
C PHE A 805 -5.40 7.05 -9.60
N LEU A 806 -5.22 5.85 -10.17
CA LEU A 806 -4.76 5.71 -11.55
C LEU A 806 -5.74 6.33 -12.56
N ALA A 807 -7.05 6.11 -12.39
CA ALA A 807 -8.07 6.71 -13.25
C ALA A 807 -8.01 8.25 -13.23
N THR A 808 -7.81 8.86 -12.05
CA THR A 808 -7.68 10.32 -11.90
C THR A 808 -6.44 10.91 -12.55
N LEU A 809 -5.43 10.08 -12.84
CA LEU A 809 -4.23 10.45 -13.60
C LEU A 809 -4.32 10.05 -15.09
N ALA A 810 -5.36 9.33 -15.49
CA ALA A 810 -5.57 8.90 -16.88
C ALA A 810 -6.36 9.94 -17.67
N ARG A 811 -7.57 10.28 -17.19
CA ARG A 811 -8.53 11.18 -17.83
C ARG A 811 -9.47 11.82 -16.80
N TYR A 812 -10.12 12.93 -17.15
CA TYR A 812 -11.05 13.63 -16.27
C TYR A 812 -12.33 12.81 -15.96
N ASP A 813 -12.67 11.81 -16.78
CA ASP A 813 -13.67 10.77 -16.46
C ASP A 813 -13.37 10.09 -15.10
N GLY A 814 -12.08 9.91 -14.79
CA GLY A 814 -11.62 9.36 -13.52
C GLY A 814 -11.91 10.27 -12.32
N TRP A 815 -11.98 11.59 -12.52
CA TRP A 815 -12.37 12.54 -11.48
C TRP A 815 -13.86 12.42 -11.18
N ALA A 816 -14.68 12.25 -12.23
CA ALA A 816 -16.11 11.97 -12.08
C ALA A 816 -16.34 10.62 -11.35
N LEU A 817 -15.54 9.59 -11.66
CA LEU A 817 -15.57 8.32 -10.92
C LEU A 817 -15.22 8.53 -9.44
N PHE A 818 -14.19 9.32 -9.13
CA PHE A 818 -13.82 9.61 -7.74
C PHE A 818 -14.99 10.24 -6.97
N VAL A 819 -15.61 11.27 -7.53
CA VAL A 819 -16.77 11.94 -6.92
C VAL A 819 -17.95 10.98 -6.75
N LEU A 820 -18.23 10.14 -7.76
CA LEU A 820 -19.30 9.15 -7.68
C LEU A 820 -19.04 8.15 -6.54
N LEU A 821 -17.83 7.59 -6.46
CA LEU A 821 -17.47 6.63 -5.42
C LEU A 821 -17.43 7.26 -4.03
N PHE A 822 -17.00 8.53 -3.92
CA PHE A 822 -17.06 9.32 -2.69
C PHE A 822 -18.49 9.40 -2.15
N CYS A 823 -19.50 9.51 -3.02
CA CYS A 823 -20.91 9.48 -2.65
C CYS A 823 -21.45 8.05 -2.43
N CYS A 824 -21.03 7.08 -3.26
CA CYS A 824 -21.53 5.71 -3.21
C CYS A 824 -21.04 4.93 -1.98
N ILE A 825 -19.83 5.19 -1.48
CA ILE A 825 -19.28 4.48 -0.30
C ILE A 825 -20.14 4.73 0.95
N PRO A 826 -20.48 5.99 1.32
CA PRO A 826 -21.40 6.27 2.41
C PRO A 826 -22.79 5.70 2.17
N LEU A 827 -23.33 5.84 0.95
CA LEU A 827 -24.62 5.28 0.58
C LEU A 827 -24.67 3.75 0.82
N VAL A 828 -23.67 3.01 0.34
CA VAL A 828 -23.55 1.56 0.57
C VAL A 828 -23.42 1.26 2.06
N GLY A 829 -22.64 2.04 2.80
CA GLY A 829 -22.51 1.91 4.25
C GLY A 829 -23.84 2.04 4.98
N LEU A 830 -24.64 3.05 4.63
CA LEU A 830 -25.98 3.29 5.14
C LEU A 830 -26.93 2.14 4.77
N MET A 831 -26.93 1.69 3.51
CA MET A 831 -27.74 0.56 3.04
C MET A 831 -27.37 -0.76 3.74
N LYS A 832 -26.10 -0.93 4.12
CA LYS A 832 -25.60 -2.07 4.91
C LYS A 832 -25.77 -1.89 6.42
N ARG A 833 -26.35 -0.77 6.88
CA ARG A 833 -26.53 -0.43 8.31
C ARG A 833 -25.21 -0.46 9.10
N GLN A 834 -24.12 -0.02 8.48
CA GLN A 834 -22.84 0.12 9.16
C GLN A 834 -22.89 1.28 10.17
N LYS A 835 -22.05 1.21 11.22
CA LYS A 835 -21.90 2.31 12.19
C LYS A 835 -21.32 3.53 11.47
N PHE A 836 -21.75 4.74 11.83
CA PHE A 836 -21.27 5.99 11.21
C PHE A 836 -19.74 6.09 11.18
N LEU A 837 -19.06 5.77 12.29
CA LEU A 837 -17.60 5.75 12.37
C LEU A 837 -16.95 4.80 11.35
N GLN A 838 -17.57 3.65 11.07
CA GLN A 838 -17.06 2.72 10.06
C GLN A 838 -17.25 3.28 8.64
N ILE A 839 -18.36 3.97 8.41
CA ILE A 839 -18.64 4.63 7.13
C ILE A 839 -17.64 5.74 6.86
N GLU A 840 -17.47 6.63 7.83
CA GLU A 840 -16.46 7.70 7.82
C GLU A 840 -15.07 7.10 7.57
N ALA A 841 -14.72 6.03 8.28
CA ALA A 841 -13.43 5.38 8.13
C ALA A 841 -13.18 4.79 6.73
N ASN A 842 -14.19 4.11 6.17
CA ASN A 842 -14.12 3.62 4.79
C ASN A 842 -13.96 4.78 3.79
N LEU A 843 -14.69 5.88 4.01
CA LEU A 843 -14.61 7.07 3.16
C LEU A 843 -13.21 7.69 3.24
N VAL A 844 -12.66 7.91 4.44
CA VAL A 844 -11.31 8.48 4.63
C VAL A 844 -10.24 7.63 3.96
N VAL A 845 -10.28 6.30 4.14
CA VAL A 845 -9.31 5.39 3.48
C VAL A 845 -9.40 5.48 1.97
N PHE A 846 -10.62 5.46 1.42
CA PHE A 846 -10.82 5.59 -0.02
C PHE A 846 -10.35 6.96 -0.54
N SER A 847 -10.80 8.04 0.10
CA SER A 847 -10.56 9.41 -0.34
C SER A 847 -9.09 9.81 -0.27
N ALA A 848 -8.37 9.37 0.77
CA ALA A 848 -6.96 9.67 0.94
C ALA A 848 -6.12 9.18 -0.25
N LEU A 849 -6.34 7.94 -0.70
CA LEU A 849 -5.61 7.38 -1.85
C LEU A 849 -6.25 7.74 -3.19
N GLY A 850 -7.56 7.57 -3.33
CA GLY A 850 -8.28 7.82 -4.59
C GLY A 850 -8.27 9.28 -5.03
N GLY A 851 -8.23 10.22 -4.08
CA GLY A 851 -8.16 11.66 -4.36
C GLY A 851 -6.73 12.19 -4.51
N LEU A 852 -5.72 11.37 -4.22
CA LEU A 852 -4.32 11.80 -4.27
C LEU A 852 -3.91 12.28 -5.68
N GLY A 853 -4.41 11.65 -6.74
CA GLY A 853 -4.06 12.04 -8.12
C GLY A 853 -4.55 13.43 -8.47
N ILE A 854 -5.76 13.79 -8.03
CA ILE A 854 -6.34 15.14 -8.19
C ILE A 854 -5.50 16.17 -7.41
N ALA A 855 -5.19 15.86 -6.14
CA ALA A 855 -4.37 16.74 -5.30
C ALA A 855 -2.98 16.97 -5.90
N LEU A 856 -2.33 15.90 -6.38
CA LEU A 856 -1.03 15.98 -7.05
C LEU A 856 -1.11 16.82 -8.33
N TRP A 857 -2.20 16.73 -9.08
CA TRP A 857 -2.37 17.53 -10.29
C TRP A 857 -2.51 19.02 -10.01
N PHE A 858 -3.24 19.40 -8.96
CA PHE A 858 -3.31 20.80 -8.52
C PHE A 858 -1.93 21.31 -8.07
N VAL A 859 -1.21 20.51 -7.27
CA VAL A 859 0.14 20.85 -6.80
C VAL A 859 1.11 20.97 -7.98
N TRP A 860 1.05 20.04 -8.93
CA TRP A 860 1.84 20.07 -10.16
C TRP A 860 1.63 21.38 -10.93
N ASN A 861 0.37 21.74 -11.17
CA ASN A 861 0.02 22.96 -11.91
C ASN A 861 0.47 24.22 -11.16
N GLN A 862 0.35 24.25 -9.83
CA GLN A 862 0.86 25.36 -9.02
C GLN A 862 2.38 25.48 -9.09
N ILE A 863 3.12 24.38 -8.98
CA ILE A 863 4.59 24.39 -8.93
C ILE A 863 5.17 24.75 -10.30
N ILE A 864 4.62 24.20 -11.39
CA ILE A 864 5.19 24.34 -12.74
C ILE A 864 4.66 25.60 -13.46
N PHE A 865 3.38 25.92 -13.31
CA PHE A 865 2.71 27.00 -14.06
C PHE A 865 2.25 28.17 -13.18
N GLY A 866 2.47 28.11 -11.86
CA GLY A 866 2.12 29.19 -10.92
C GLY A 866 0.63 29.34 -10.62
N ASN A 867 -0.22 28.46 -11.16
CA ASN A 867 -1.68 28.49 -10.99
C ASN A 867 -2.21 27.05 -10.91
N PRO A 868 -2.95 26.65 -9.87
CA PRO A 868 -3.41 25.26 -9.71
C PRO A 868 -4.46 24.86 -10.77
N LEU A 869 -5.16 25.83 -11.36
CA LEU A 869 -6.21 25.63 -12.36
C LEU A 869 -5.72 25.91 -13.79
N PHE A 870 -4.40 25.97 -14.02
CA PHE A 870 -3.84 26.26 -15.34
C PHE A 870 -4.28 25.26 -16.42
N PHE A 871 -4.48 23.98 -16.07
CA PHE A 871 -5.03 22.98 -17.00
C PHE A 871 -6.42 23.32 -17.56
N GLN A 872 -7.21 24.10 -16.82
CA GLN A 872 -8.56 24.50 -17.19
C GLN A 872 -8.60 25.91 -17.80
N ALA A 873 -7.80 26.85 -17.28
CA ALA A 873 -7.83 28.26 -17.71
C ALA A 873 -6.69 28.66 -18.67
N GLY A 874 -5.74 27.76 -18.92
CA GLY A 874 -4.58 28.01 -19.78
C GLY A 874 -4.95 28.17 -21.26
N LEU A 875 -4.04 28.77 -22.03
CA LEU A 875 -4.24 29.09 -23.46
C LEU A 875 -4.61 27.88 -24.33
N TYR A 876 -4.19 26.68 -23.91
CA TYR A 876 -4.41 25.42 -24.64
C TYR A 876 -5.48 24.52 -24.00
N SER A 877 -6.18 25.00 -22.97
CA SER A 877 -7.20 24.21 -22.28
C SER A 877 -8.43 23.96 -23.15
N SER A 878 -9.24 22.97 -22.79
CA SER A 878 -10.53 22.73 -23.45
C SER A 878 -11.40 23.99 -23.44
N GLN A 879 -11.45 24.71 -22.32
CA GLN A 879 -12.23 25.94 -22.16
C GLN A 879 -11.76 27.03 -23.13
N ALA A 880 -10.44 27.23 -23.30
CA ALA A 880 -9.91 28.19 -24.25
C ALA A 880 -10.29 27.82 -25.69
N GLN A 881 -10.13 26.54 -26.07
CA GLN A 881 -10.49 26.06 -27.41
C GLN A 881 -12.00 26.16 -27.68
N GLN A 882 -12.83 25.82 -26.70
CA GLN A 882 -14.28 25.81 -26.84
C GLN A 882 -14.89 27.20 -26.80
N SER A 883 -14.26 28.17 -26.14
CA SER A 883 -14.71 29.56 -26.19
C SER A 883 -14.68 30.12 -27.62
N LEU A 884 -13.66 29.77 -28.42
CA LEU A 884 -13.59 30.12 -29.84
C LEU A 884 -14.73 29.49 -30.65
N GLN A 885 -15.03 28.23 -30.39
CA GLN A 885 -16.13 27.51 -31.05
C GLN A 885 -17.50 28.03 -30.60
N LEU A 886 -17.61 28.50 -29.36
CA LEU A 886 -18.82 29.11 -28.80
C LEU A 886 -19.12 30.44 -29.50
N THR A 887 -18.10 31.30 -29.66
CA THR A 887 -18.22 32.55 -30.42
C THR A 887 -18.56 32.28 -31.89
N ALA A 888 -18.08 31.17 -32.46
CA ALA A 888 -18.40 30.75 -33.82
C ALA A 888 -19.79 30.07 -33.96
N GLY A 889 -20.55 29.91 -32.87
CA GLY A 889 -21.88 29.27 -32.89
C GLY A 889 -21.83 27.76 -33.18
N LYS A 890 -20.72 27.09 -32.88
CA LYS A 890 -20.46 25.67 -33.24
C LYS A 890 -20.60 24.68 -32.08
N LEU A 891 -20.89 25.14 -30.85
CA LEU A 891 -21.26 24.26 -29.73
C LEU A 891 -22.78 24.05 -29.65
N TYR A 892 -23.29 23.05 -30.36
CA TYR A 892 -24.73 22.81 -30.48
C TYR A 892 -25.41 22.35 -29.18
N SER A 893 -24.69 21.68 -28.28
CA SER A 893 -25.21 21.16 -27.01
C SER A 893 -25.03 22.10 -25.81
N TYR A 894 -24.39 23.26 -25.98
CA TYR A 894 -24.06 24.16 -24.89
C TYR A 894 -25.32 24.68 -24.19
N HIS A 895 -25.39 24.52 -22.86
CA HIS A 895 -26.56 24.81 -22.03
C HIS A 895 -27.88 24.17 -22.48
N ASN A 896 -27.85 23.16 -23.34
CA ASN A 896 -29.04 22.41 -23.76
C ASN A 896 -28.90 20.93 -23.36
N LEU A 897 -29.55 20.56 -22.26
CA LEU A 897 -29.45 19.21 -21.69
C LEU A 897 -30.01 18.14 -22.64
N TRP A 898 -31.10 18.43 -23.34
CA TRP A 898 -31.70 17.47 -24.28
C TRP A 898 -30.81 17.22 -25.48
N GLU A 899 -30.17 18.27 -26.01
CA GLU A 899 -29.19 18.12 -27.08
C GLU A 899 -27.94 17.39 -26.60
N ALA A 900 -27.42 17.68 -25.40
CA ALA A 900 -26.30 16.93 -24.83
C ALA A 900 -26.61 15.43 -24.68
N ILE A 901 -27.81 15.08 -24.19
CA ILE A 901 -28.29 13.70 -24.12
C ILE A 901 -28.38 13.09 -25.53
N ARG A 902 -28.98 13.82 -26.48
CA ARG A 902 -29.20 13.34 -27.85
C ARG A 902 -27.88 13.07 -28.57
N PHE A 903 -26.94 14.01 -28.57
CA PHE A 903 -25.64 13.87 -29.21
C PHE A 903 -24.88 12.66 -28.68
N TYR A 904 -24.75 12.54 -27.36
CA TYR A 904 -24.00 11.43 -26.77
C TYR A 904 -24.70 10.07 -26.93
N THR A 905 -26.04 10.06 -26.91
CA THR A 905 -26.82 8.84 -27.17
C THR A 905 -26.64 8.36 -28.60
N ILE A 906 -26.72 9.26 -29.59
CA ILE A 906 -26.53 8.91 -31.00
C ILE A 906 -25.09 8.41 -31.21
N ASP A 907 -24.09 9.14 -30.72
CA ASP A 907 -22.67 8.77 -30.80
C ASP A 907 -22.40 7.37 -30.20
N SER A 908 -22.89 7.14 -28.98
CA SER A 908 -22.79 5.83 -28.32
C SER A 908 -23.51 4.72 -29.10
N SER A 909 -24.71 5.01 -29.63
CA SER A 909 -25.51 4.03 -30.36
C SER A 909 -24.89 3.63 -31.70
N GLN A 910 -24.25 4.57 -32.42
CA GLN A 910 -23.54 4.30 -33.67
C GLN A 910 -22.22 3.57 -33.41
N THR A 911 -21.54 3.89 -32.30
CA THR A 911 -20.31 3.19 -31.88
C THR A 911 -20.55 1.72 -31.55
N ILE A 912 -21.67 1.42 -30.88
CA ILE A 912 -21.98 0.10 -30.30
C ILE A 912 -22.87 -0.75 -31.21
N GLY A 913 -23.68 -0.10 -32.04
CA GLY A 913 -24.78 -0.71 -32.78
C GLY A 913 -26.11 -0.52 -32.06
N VAL A 914 -27.10 0.04 -32.77
CA VAL A 914 -28.40 0.46 -32.22
C VAL A 914 -29.13 -0.67 -31.49
N VAL A 915 -29.08 -1.89 -32.03
CA VAL A 915 -29.75 -3.05 -31.41
C VAL A 915 -29.09 -3.42 -30.08
N LEU A 916 -27.76 -3.48 -30.02
CA LEU A 916 -27.04 -3.83 -28.78
C LEU A 916 -27.20 -2.73 -27.72
N PHE A 917 -27.21 -1.46 -28.14
CA PHE A 917 -27.47 -0.33 -27.24
C PHE A 917 -28.87 -0.40 -26.62
N ALA A 918 -29.90 -0.70 -27.43
CA ALA A 918 -31.28 -0.88 -26.93
C ALA A 918 -31.40 -2.09 -25.98
N LEU A 919 -30.80 -3.23 -26.35
CA LEU A 919 -30.77 -4.43 -25.50
C LEU A 919 -30.07 -4.17 -24.16
N ALA A 920 -29.00 -3.38 -24.16
CA ALA A 920 -28.32 -2.97 -22.92
C ALA A 920 -29.24 -2.17 -21.99
N GLY A 921 -30.06 -1.27 -22.55
CA GLY A 921 -31.09 -0.52 -21.81
C GLY A 921 -32.11 -1.46 -21.13
N VAL A 922 -32.57 -2.49 -21.85
CA VAL A 922 -33.44 -3.53 -21.29
C VAL A 922 -32.74 -4.32 -20.19
N GLY A 923 -31.47 -4.71 -20.41
CA GLY A 923 -30.66 -5.45 -19.46
C GLY A 923 -30.47 -4.73 -18.13
N ILE A 924 -30.10 -3.45 -18.17
CA ILE A 924 -29.91 -2.66 -16.96
C ILE A 924 -31.24 -2.35 -16.26
N ALA A 925 -32.30 -2.02 -17.00
CA ALA A 925 -33.62 -1.77 -16.43
C ALA A 925 -34.13 -3.01 -15.69
N TRP A 926 -34.02 -4.19 -16.31
CA TRP A 926 -34.34 -5.45 -15.66
C TRP A 926 -33.50 -5.69 -14.40
N PHE A 927 -32.18 -5.45 -14.46
CA PHE A 927 -31.29 -5.66 -13.32
C PHE A 927 -31.68 -4.76 -12.14
N VAL A 928 -31.94 -3.47 -12.39
CA VAL A 928 -32.40 -2.51 -11.40
C VAL A 928 -33.75 -2.92 -10.82
N LEU A 929 -34.71 -3.35 -11.65
CA LEU A 929 -36.02 -3.80 -11.19
C LEU A 929 -35.94 -5.07 -10.31
N LYS A 930 -35.07 -6.02 -10.68
CA LYS A 930 -34.85 -7.27 -9.93
C LYS A 930 -34.16 -7.02 -8.58
N HIS A 931 -33.16 -6.15 -8.55
CA HIS A 931 -32.33 -5.93 -7.37
C HIS A 931 -32.79 -4.74 -6.50
N ARG A 932 -33.62 -3.84 -7.04
CA ARG A 932 -34.17 -2.63 -6.38
C ARG A 932 -33.08 -1.85 -5.64
N PHE A 933 -33.38 -1.33 -4.45
CA PHE A 933 -32.44 -0.58 -3.59
C PHE A 933 -31.49 -1.49 -2.80
N LYS A 934 -30.87 -2.49 -3.45
CA LYS A 934 -29.79 -3.28 -2.84
C LYS A 934 -28.43 -2.64 -3.15
N PRO A 935 -27.42 -2.78 -2.27
CA PRO A 935 -26.07 -2.25 -2.51
C PRO A 935 -25.47 -2.69 -3.86
N ILE A 936 -25.81 -3.91 -4.31
CA ILE A 936 -25.36 -4.45 -5.59
C ILE A 936 -25.82 -3.63 -6.80
N THR A 937 -27.00 -3.01 -6.71
CA THR A 937 -27.53 -2.13 -7.75
C THR A 937 -26.67 -0.87 -7.87
N VAL A 938 -26.30 -0.25 -6.74
CA VAL A 938 -25.39 0.89 -6.70
C VAL A 938 -24.05 0.53 -7.34
N ALA A 939 -23.47 -0.61 -6.98
CA ALA A 939 -22.22 -1.09 -7.55
C ALA A 939 -22.28 -1.31 -9.07
N ALA A 940 -23.39 -1.86 -9.58
CA ALA A 940 -23.58 -2.05 -11.02
C ALA A 940 -23.70 -0.72 -11.77
N LEU A 941 -24.40 0.26 -11.19
CA LEU A 941 -24.60 1.58 -11.80
C LEU A 941 -23.32 2.42 -11.87
N VAL A 942 -22.32 2.16 -11.01
CA VAL A 942 -21.01 2.85 -11.08
C VAL A 942 -20.33 2.68 -12.42
N PHE A 943 -20.50 1.54 -13.09
CA PHE A 943 -19.93 1.31 -14.42
C PHE A 943 -20.51 2.27 -15.47
N LEU A 944 -21.71 2.83 -15.26
CA LEU A 944 -22.33 3.77 -16.19
C LEU A 944 -21.80 5.21 -16.06
N ILE A 945 -20.76 5.47 -15.26
CA ILE A 945 -20.19 6.83 -15.06
C ILE A 945 -19.86 7.60 -16.36
N PRO A 946 -19.43 6.99 -17.48
CA PRO A 946 -19.21 7.75 -18.71
C PRO A 946 -20.47 8.47 -19.20
N LEU A 947 -21.65 7.89 -18.99
CA LEU A 947 -22.93 8.46 -19.43
C LEU A 947 -23.21 9.85 -18.83
N PRO A 948 -23.35 10.02 -17.50
CA PRO A 948 -23.57 11.34 -16.93
C PRO A 948 -22.36 12.28 -17.10
N PHE A 949 -21.13 11.75 -17.20
CA PHE A 949 -19.93 12.56 -17.40
C PHE A 949 -19.93 13.28 -18.76
N TYR A 950 -20.05 12.54 -19.87
CA TYR A 950 -20.00 13.17 -21.20
C TYR A 950 -21.23 14.04 -21.48
N ILE A 951 -22.42 13.68 -20.96
CA ILE A 951 -23.60 14.55 -21.02
C ILE A 951 -23.33 15.87 -20.31
N ALA A 952 -22.75 15.85 -19.10
CA ALA A 952 -22.40 17.05 -18.36
C ALA A 952 -21.28 17.86 -19.05
N ALA A 953 -20.29 17.19 -19.64
CA ALA A 953 -19.20 17.84 -20.38
C ALA A 953 -19.72 18.56 -21.64
N LEU A 954 -20.63 17.93 -22.40
CA LEU A 954 -21.29 18.54 -23.57
C LEU A 954 -22.21 19.70 -23.18
N TYR A 955 -22.98 19.54 -22.10
CA TYR A 955 -23.87 20.58 -21.59
C TYR A 955 -23.11 21.82 -21.12
N SER A 956 -22.00 21.61 -20.38
CA SER A 956 -21.14 22.69 -19.88
C SER A 956 -20.22 23.30 -20.95
N GLY A 957 -20.22 22.73 -22.16
CA GLY A 957 -19.35 23.15 -23.26
C GLY A 957 -17.89 22.76 -23.08
N ASN A 958 -17.55 21.95 -22.08
CA ASN A 958 -16.21 21.40 -21.81
C ASN A 958 -15.81 20.27 -22.77
N ALA A 959 -16.77 19.73 -23.52
CA ALA A 959 -16.57 18.80 -24.61
C ALA A 959 -17.43 19.22 -25.82
N ILE A 960 -17.01 18.80 -27.01
CA ILE A 960 -17.72 19.03 -28.26
C ILE A 960 -17.67 17.74 -29.08
N ILE A 961 -18.79 17.39 -29.72
CA ILE A 961 -18.90 16.28 -30.67
C ILE A 961 -19.55 16.82 -31.94
N TRP A 962 -18.96 16.51 -33.09
CA TRP A 962 -19.61 16.69 -34.40
C TRP A 962 -19.92 15.33 -34.98
N LEU A 963 -21.20 15.14 -35.32
CA LEU A 963 -21.69 13.88 -35.86
C LEU A 963 -22.74 14.19 -36.92
N PRO A 964 -22.58 13.76 -38.18
CA PRO A 964 -23.51 14.11 -39.27
C PRO A 964 -24.98 13.78 -38.96
N GLY A 965 -25.24 12.69 -38.25
CA GLY A 965 -26.60 12.30 -37.82
C GLY A 965 -27.16 13.08 -36.62
N ALA A 966 -26.34 13.91 -35.96
CA ALA A 966 -26.74 14.74 -34.82
C ALA A 966 -26.65 16.25 -35.10
N ASN A 967 -25.80 16.70 -36.02
CA ASN A 967 -25.60 18.12 -36.29
C ASN A 967 -26.89 18.78 -36.86
N PRO A 968 -27.12 20.08 -36.61
CA PRO A 968 -28.22 20.83 -37.24
C PRO A 968 -28.15 20.79 -38.78
N ALA A 969 -29.30 20.90 -39.45
CA ALA A 969 -29.35 20.94 -40.91
C ALA A 969 -28.53 22.13 -41.46
N GLY A 970 -27.57 21.85 -42.36
CA GLY A 970 -26.64 22.85 -42.92
C GLY A 970 -25.36 23.10 -42.12
N ALA A 971 -25.14 22.39 -41.01
CA ALA A 971 -23.90 22.44 -40.23
C ALA A 971 -22.78 21.56 -40.80
N HIS A 972 -21.59 21.58 -40.18
CA HIS A 972 -20.40 20.79 -40.60
C HIS A 972 -20.73 19.32 -40.87
N VAL A 973 -20.23 18.79 -42.00
CA VAL A 973 -20.52 17.43 -42.50
C VAL A 973 -19.50 16.39 -42.01
N GLY A 974 -18.51 16.80 -41.21
CA GLY A 974 -17.45 15.93 -40.67
C GLY A 974 -17.73 15.37 -39.27
N PHE A 975 -16.95 14.35 -38.91
CA PHE A 975 -16.85 13.79 -37.57
C PHE A 975 -15.88 14.62 -36.71
N TYR A 976 -16.12 14.72 -35.41
CA TYR A 976 -15.12 15.24 -34.48
C TYR A 976 -15.41 14.72 -33.08
N ASN A 977 -14.40 14.14 -32.43
CA ASN A 977 -14.50 13.57 -31.07
C ASN A 977 -15.57 12.50 -30.89
N VAL A 978 -16.05 11.87 -31.96
CA VAL A 978 -17.01 10.74 -31.91
C VAL A 978 -16.45 9.49 -31.24
N ARG A 979 -15.14 9.45 -31.02
CA ARG A 979 -14.49 8.45 -30.17
C ARG A 979 -14.98 8.47 -28.72
N TYR A 980 -15.62 9.53 -28.23
CA TYR A 980 -16.17 9.58 -26.87
C TYR A 980 -17.25 8.53 -26.62
N GLY A 981 -18.07 8.19 -27.63
CA GLY A 981 -19.06 7.12 -27.58
C GLY A 981 -18.46 5.74 -27.25
N THR A 982 -17.16 5.52 -27.51
CA THR A 982 -16.48 4.26 -27.18
C THR A 982 -16.43 3.97 -25.68
N GLN A 983 -16.49 5.00 -24.84
CA GLN A 983 -16.50 4.82 -23.37
C GLN A 983 -17.77 4.10 -22.88
N MET A 984 -18.85 4.07 -23.67
CA MET A 984 -20.07 3.30 -23.36
C MET A 984 -20.01 1.82 -23.74
N VAL A 985 -19.02 1.37 -24.53
CA VAL A 985 -18.92 -0.02 -25.00
C VAL A 985 -18.74 -0.97 -23.82
N ALA A 986 -17.83 -0.65 -22.89
CA ALA A 986 -17.54 -1.46 -21.72
C ALA A 986 -18.75 -1.59 -20.75
N PRO A 987 -19.45 -0.49 -20.37
CA PRO A 987 -20.69 -0.57 -19.60
C PRO A 987 -21.80 -1.36 -20.31
N VAL A 988 -21.96 -1.18 -21.63
CA VAL A 988 -22.96 -1.91 -22.42
C VAL A 988 -22.66 -3.41 -22.47
N ALA A 989 -21.40 -3.81 -22.59
CA ALA A 989 -20.97 -5.20 -22.51
C ALA A 989 -21.43 -5.87 -21.19
N LEU A 990 -21.35 -5.15 -20.05
CA LEU A 990 -21.86 -5.64 -18.76
C LEU A 990 -23.39 -5.79 -18.76
N CYS A 991 -24.11 -4.80 -19.27
CA CYS A 991 -25.57 -4.84 -19.35
C CYS A 991 -26.07 -5.98 -20.24
N VAL A 992 -25.40 -6.23 -21.38
CA VAL A 992 -25.69 -7.36 -22.27
C VAL A 992 -25.38 -8.70 -21.57
N ALA A 993 -24.31 -8.79 -20.78
CA ALA A 993 -24.04 -9.98 -19.97
C ALA A 993 -25.18 -10.25 -18.95
N MET A 994 -25.70 -9.21 -18.31
CA MET A 994 -26.85 -9.32 -17.39
C MET A 994 -28.11 -9.81 -18.12
N LEU A 995 -28.37 -9.30 -19.33
CA LEU A 995 -29.50 -9.74 -20.14
C LEU A 995 -29.35 -11.20 -20.60
N ALA A 996 -28.15 -11.61 -21.00
CA ALA A 996 -27.83 -12.97 -21.41
C ALA A 996 -28.03 -14.00 -20.28
N GLU A 997 -27.83 -13.59 -19.02
CA GLU A 997 -28.19 -14.40 -17.85
C GLU A 997 -29.71 -14.53 -17.70
N ARG A 998 -30.45 -13.42 -17.82
CA ARG A 998 -31.92 -13.42 -17.70
C ARG A 998 -32.58 -14.33 -18.72
N MET A 999 -32.21 -14.24 -20.00
CA MET A 999 -32.77 -15.13 -21.04
C MET A 999 -32.46 -16.60 -20.74
N GLY A 1000 -31.31 -16.85 -20.08
CA GLY A 1000 -30.92 -18.14 -19.52
C GLY A 1000 -31.67 -18.60 -18.27
N SER A 1001 -32.70 -17.87 -17.79
CA SER A 1001 -33.53 -18.23 -16.62
C SER A 1001 -34.99 -18.55 -16.96
N ILE A 1002 -35.36 -18.54 -18.25
CA ILE A 1002 -36.69 -18.92 -18.77
C ILE A 1002 -36.81 -20.46 -18.80
N PRO A 1003 -37.85 -21.11 -18.26
CA PRO A 1003 -37.88 -22.54 -17.87
C PRO A 1003 -37.75 -23.61 -18.99
N PHE A 1004 -37.31 -23.27 -20.20
CA PHE A 1004 -37.11 -24.19 -21.32
C PHE A 1004 -35.61 -24.45 -21.59
N PRO A 1005 -35.08 -25.65 -21.24
CA PRO A 1005 -33.63 -25.93 -21.30
C PRO A 1005 -33.00 -25.75 -22.69
N ARG A 1006 -33.70 -26.16 -23.75
CA ARG A 1006 -33.25 -26.00 -25.15
C ARG A 1006 -33.21 -24.52 -25.58
N PHE A 1007 -34.06 -23.68 -24.98
CA PHE A 1007 -34.13 -22.24 -25.23
C PHE A 1007 -32.97 -21.47 -24.56
N HIS A 1008 -32.37 -22.01 -23.51
CA HIS A 1008 -31.24 -21.37 -22.81
C HIS A 1008 -29.95 -21.31 -23.62
N ALA A 1009 -29.58 -22.42 -24.27
CA ALA A 1009 -28.42 -22.43 -25.15
C ALA A 1009 -28.70 -21.56 -26.38
N PHE A 1010 -29.88 -21.72 -26.97
CA PHE A 1010 -30.31 -21.00 -28.17
C PHE A 1010 -30.32 -19.47 -27.98
N SER A 1011 -30.90 -18.95 -26.89
CA SER A 1011 -30.93 -17.51 -26.61
C SER A 1011 -29.54 -16.87 -26.43
N ARG A 1012 -28.59 -17.62 -25.84
CA ARG A 1012 -27.20 -17.17 -25.70
C ARG A 1012 -26.46 -17.15 -27.04
N PHE A 1013 -26.69 -18.13 -27.90
CA PHE A 1013 -26.19 -18.12 -29.28
C PHE A 1013 -26.79 -16.97 -30.10
N ILE A 1014 -28.06 -16.63 -29.89
CA ILE A 1014 -28.69 -15.46 -30.54
C ILE A 1014 -27.97 -14.17 -30.16
N ILE A 1015 -27.74 -13.91 -28.86
CA ILE A 1015 -27.03 -12.69 -28.43
C ILE A 1015 -25.62 -12.64 -29.02
N MET A 1016 -24.90 -13.77 -29.01
CA MET A 1016 -23.57 -13.85 -29.64
C MET A 1016 -23.64 -13.57 -31.15
N GLY A 1017 -24.63 -14.12 -31.84
CA GLY A 1017 -24.88 -13.84 -33.26
C GLY A 1017 -25.20 -12.37 -33.53
N VAL A 1018 -26.00 -11.73 -32.67
CA VAL A 1018 -26.30 -10.28 -32.76
C VAL A 1018 -25.04 -9.45 -32.55
N ILE A 1019 -24.16 -9.84 -31.60
CA ILE A 1019 -22.87 -9.16 -31.39
C ILE A 1019 -22.01 -9.21 -32.64
N LEU A 1020 -21.86 -10.40 -33.23
CA LEU A 1020 -21.05 -10.57 -34.44
C LEU A 1020 -21.66 -9.86 -35.65
N ALA A 1021 -22.99 -9.94 -35.83
CA ALA A 1021 -23.69 -9.27 -36.91
C ALA A 1021 -23.59 -7.74 -36.81
N GLN A 1022 -23.76 -7.16 -35.61
CA GLN A 1022 -23.59 -5.72 -35.40
C GLN A 1022 -22.14 -5.28 -35.59
N SER A 1023 -21.17 -6.07 -35.12
CA SER A 1023 -19.75 -5.77 -35.35
C SER A 1023 -19.41 -5.75 -36.84
N PHE A 1024 -19.96 -6.68 -37.62
CA PHE A 1024 -19.82 -6.71 -39.07
C PHE A 1024 -20.52 -5.52 -39.75
N LEU A 1025 -21.73 -5.16 -39.31
CA LEU A 1025 -22.46 -3.99 -39.84
C LEU A 1025 -21.72 -2.67 -39.58
N ILE A 1026 -21.15 -2.49 -38.39
CA ILE A 1026 -20.32 -1.32 -38.08
C ILE A 1026 -19.11 -1.27 -39.01
N MET A 1027 -18.46 -2.42 -39.23
CA MET A 1027 -17.30 -2.50 -40.13
C MET A 1027 -17.68 -2.19 -41.60
N SER A 1028 -18.87 -2.60 -42.06
CA SER A 1028 -19.33 -2.36 -43.44
C SER A 1028 -19.88 -0.95 -43.68
N GLN A 1029 -20.51 -0.34 -42.67
CA GLN A 1029 -21.00 1.05 -42.73
C GLN A 1029 -19.90 2.09 -42.49
N GLY A 1030 -18.77 1.65 -41.95
CA GLY A 1030 -17.62 2.50 -41.64
C GLY A 1030 -17.41 2.64 -40.13
N ILE A 1031 -16.17 2.45 -39.69
CA ILE A 1031 -15.78 2.61 -38.29
C ILE A 1031 -15.70 4.11 -38.00
N ILE A 1032 -16.69 4.68 -37.33
CA ILE A 1032 -16.78 6.15 -37.13
C ILE A 1032 -15.57 6.74 -36.39
N SER A 1033 -14.94 5.98 -35.48
CA SER A 1033 -13.69 6.42 -34.82
C SER A 1033 -12.50 6.43 -35.79
N LEU A 1034 -12.48 5.57 -36.82
CA LEU A 1034 -11.47 5.62 -37.87
C LEU A 1034 -11.74 6.77 -38.84
N GLN A 1035 -13.00 6.94 -39.24
CA GLN A 1035 -13.43 8.00 -40.17
C GLN A 1035 -13.19 9.41 -39.61
N ASP A 1036 -13.31 9.61 -38.29
CA ASP A 1036 -12.90 10.85 -37.60
C ASP A 1036 -11.42 11.17 -37.82
N GLY A 1037 -10.55 10.15 -37.81
CA GLY A 1037 -9.14 10.32 -38.17
C GLY A 1037 -8.90 10.56 -39.67
N GLN A 1038 -9.68 9.91 -40.54
CA GLN A 1038 -9.44 9.90 -42.00
C GLN A 1038 -10.00 11.11 -42.75
N TYR A 1039 -11.21 11.60 -42.42
CA TYR A 1039 -11.99 12.47 -43.32
C TYR A 1039 -12.49 13.76 -42.67
N SER A 1040 -11.84 14.25 -41.61
CA SER A 1040 -12.48 15.22 -40.70
C SER A 1040 -11.48 16.20 -40.05
N TYR A 1041 -11.91 16.96 -39.03
CA TYR A 1041 -11.09 17.99 -38.35
C TYR A 1041 -9.77 17.46 -37.80
N SER A 1042 -9.67 16.14 -37.61
CA SER A 1042 -8.44 15.45 -37.19
C SER A 1042 -7.46 15.16 -38.36
N CYS A 1043 -7.91 15.16 -39.62
CA CYS A 1043 -7.09 15.02 -40.83
C CYS A 1043 -6.45 16.37 -41.19
N GLY A 1044 -5.12 16.48 -41.12
CA GLY A 1044 -4.38 17.67 -41.50
C GLY A 1044 -3.81 17.55 -42.93
N PRO A 1045 -3.91 18.59 -43.80
CA PRO A 1045 -3.39 18.52 -45.16
C PRO A 1045 -1.87 18.30 -45.18
N GLN A 1046 -1.37 17.73 -46.29
CA GLN A 1046 0.06 17.51 -46.60
C GLN A 1046 0.92 18.68 -46.09
N LYS A 1047 1.77 18.40 -45.09
CA LYS A 1047 2.64 19.43 -44.50
C LYS A 1047 3.85 19.64 -45.42
N THR A 1048 3.72 20.51 -46.43
CA THR A 1048 4.81 20.83 -47.38
C THR A 1048 6.08 21.28 -46.65
N VAL A 1049 5.94 21.98 -45.51
CA VAL A 1049 7.06 22.38 -44.63
C VAL A 1049 7.79 21.16 -44.05
N ASN A 1050 7.05 20.14 -43.61
CA ASN A 1050 7.60 18.90 -43.06
C ASN A 1050 8.38 18.09 -44.10
N LEU A 1051 7.80 17.92 -45.29
CA LEU A 1051 8.45 17.26 -46.42
C LEU A 1051 9.75 17.97 -46.79
N TYR A 1052 9.70 19.31 -46.92
CA TYR A 1052 10.88 20.10 -47.23
C TYR A 1052 11.98 19.93 -46.18
N LEU A 1053 11.63 19.99 -44.89
CA LEU A 1053 12.61 19.77 -43.82
C LEU A 1053 13.16 18.33 -43.86
N ALA A 1054 12.37 17.30 -44.15
CA ALA A 1054 12.95 15.95 -44.27
C ALA A 1054 13.92 15.79 -45.45
N GLU A 1055 13.72 16.52 -46.54
CA GLU A 1055 14.61 16.50 -47.72
C GLU A 1055 15.84 17.39 -47.54
N HIS A 1056 15.70 18.51 -46.84
CA HIS A 1056 16.67 19.61 -46.83
C HIS A 1056 17.26 19.97 -45.47
N TYR A 1057 16.76 19.41 -44.36
CA TYR A 1057 17.28 19.74 -43.04
C TYR A 1057 18.71 19.26 -42.85
N ALA A 1058 19.60 20.22 -42.58
CA ALA A 1058 21.04 20.01 -42.39
C ALA A 1058 21.46 20.11 -40.91
N GLY A 1059 20.50 20.09 -39.98
CA GLY A 1059 20.72 20.48 -38.59
C GLY A 1059 20.32 21.93 -38.32
N GLY A 1060 20.56 22.39 -37.10
CA GLY A 1060 20.20 23.74 -36.64
C GLY A 1060 18.85 23.79 -35.89
N LYS A 1061 18.65 24.83 -35.10
CA LYS A 1061 17.47 24.94 -34.23
C LYS A 1061 16.27 25.51 -34.99
N VAL A 1062 15.08 25.00 -34.70
CA VAL A 1062 13.81 25.42 -35.31
C VAL A 1062 12.96 26.13 -34.27
N LEU A 1063 12.59 27.38 -34.53
CA LEU A 1063 11.64 28.15 -33.72
C LEU A 1063 10.21 27.93 -34.23
N GLN A 1064 9.30 27.55 -33.33
CA GLN A 1064 7.88 27.41 -33.67
C GLN A 1064 6.95 27.60 -32.48
N ASP A 1065 5.77 28.20 -32.73
CA ASP A 1065 4.60 28.06 -31.84
C ASP A 1065 3.91 26.74 -32.18
N VAL A 1066 4.00 25.77 -31.29
CA VAL A 1066 3.62 24.37 -31.60
C VAL A 1066 2.13 24.23 -31.86
N TYR A 1067 1.31 25.05 -31.21
CA TYR A 1067 -0.14 25.00 -31.39
C TYR A 1067 -0.57 25.71 -32.69
N ALA A 1068 -0.02 26.89 -32.96
CA ALA A 1068 -0.44 27.71 -34.09
C ALA A 1068 0.15 27.28 -35.43
N SER A 1069 1.38 26.75 -35.43
CA SER A 1069 2.04 26.25 -36.64
C SER A 1069 1.58 24.87 -37.05
N GLN A 1070 1.06 24.05 -36.12
CA GLN A 1070 0.74 22.63 -36.34
C GLN A 1070 1.88 21.84 -36.99
N PHE A 1071 3.11 22.32 -36.88
CA PHE A 1071 4.29 21.68 -37.44
C PHE A 1071 4.64 20.45 -36.59
N ASP A 1072 4.79 19.30 -37.24
CA ASP A 1072 5.17 18.07 -36.54
C ASP A 1072 6.65 17.77 -36.72
N VAL A 1073 7.33 17.51 -35.61
CA VAL A 1073 8.75 17.18 -35.61
C VAL A 1073 8.95 15.73 -36.00
N SER A 1074 8.01 14.81 -35.66
CA SER A 1074 8.12 13.40 -36.02
C SER A 1074 8.22 13.19 -37.53
N ASP A 1075 7.45 13.99 -38.26
CA ASP A 1075 7.35 13.95 -39.71
C ASP A 1075 8.34 14.93 -40.33
N SER A 1076 9.48 15.20 -39.71
CA SER A 1076 10.59 15.94 -40.36
C SER A 1076 11.94 15.23 -40.24
N GLY A 1077 11.98 14.08 -39.55
CA GLY A 1077 13.21 13.34 -39.28
C GLY A 1077 14.18 14.09 -38.35
N MET A 1078 13.71 15.14 -37.68
CA MET A 1078 14.49 15.96 -36.76
C MET A 1078 14.44 15.41 -35.33
N ASP A 1079 15.56 15.57 -34.61
CA ASP A 1079 15.56 15.34 -33.16
C ASP A 1079 14.79 16.47 -32.45
N PHE A 1080 13.94 16.12 -31.48
CA PHE A 1080 13.11 17.10 -30.79
C PHE A 1080 13.92 18.07 -29.91
N LYS A 1081 15.15 17.71 -29.53
CA LYS A 1081 16.14 18.62 -28.92
C LYS A 1081 16.52 19.84 -29.78
N ASN A 1082 16.29 19.78 -31.10
CA ASN A 1082 16.57 20.88 -32.02
C ASN A 1082 15.38 21.84 -32.18
N VAL A 1083 14.31 21.66 -31.43
CA VAL A 1083 13.09 22.45 -31.55
C VAL A 1083 12.94 23.35 -30.33
N VAL A 1084 12.79 24.64 -30.60
CA VAL A 1084 12.53 25.68 -29.61
C VAL A 1084 11.06 26.09 -29.73
N TYR A 1085 10.32 25.81 -28.67
CA TYR A 1085 8.86 26.03 -28.58
C TYR A 1085 8.48 26.50 -27.17
N GLU A 1086 7.21 26.81 -26.92
CA GLU A 1086 6.72 27.38 -25.66
C GLU A 1086 7.16 26.59 -24.41
N GLY A 1087 7.26 25.26 -24.51
CA GLY A 1087 7.72 24.38 -23.44
C GLY A 1087 9.25 24.40 -23.19
N SER A 1088 10.01 25.09 -24.03
CA SER A 1088 11.47 25.29 -23.89
C SER A 1088 11.82 26.39 -22.87
N GLY A 1089 10.82 27.02 -22.25
CA GLY A 1089 10.98 27.97 -21.15
C GLY A 1089 11.80 29.20 -21.52
N GLN A 1090 12.92 29.43 -20.82
CA GLN A 1090 13.77 30.60 -21.05
C GLN A 1090 14.39 30.62 -22.45
N VAL A 1091 14.72 29.45 -23.01
CA VAL A 1091 15.30 29.36 -24.36
C VAL A 1091 14.30 29.83 -25.41
N TRP A 1092 13.01 29.58 -25.19
CA TRP A 1092 11.94 30.09 -26.05
C TRP A 1092 11.80 31.61 -25.97
N LEU A 1093 11.80 32.17 -24.77
CA LEU A 1093 11.71 33.62 -24.59
C LEU A 1093 12.89 34.34 -25.24
N GLN A 1094 14.11 33.79 -25.10
CA GLN A 1094 15.30 34.33 -25.74
C GLN A 1094 15.24 34.20 -27.27
N ALA A 1095 14.81 33.05 -27.79
CA ALA A 1095 14.69 32.83 -29.23
C ALA A 1095 13.58 33.68 -29.88
N LEU A 1096 12.51 34.02 -29.16
CA LEU A 1096 11.54 35.01 -29.61
C LEU A 1096 12.14 36.43 -29.67
N GLN A 1097 13.01 36.78 -28.74
CA GLN A 1097 13.62 38.12 -28.70
C GLN A 1097 14.73 38.29 -29.76
N HIS A 1098 15.61 37.29 -29.89
CA HIS A 1098 16.80 37.29 -30.74
C HIS A 1098 16.91 35.99 -31.58
N PRO A 1099 15.98 35.76 -32.53
CA PRO A 1099 15.95 34.51 -33.31
C PRO A 1099 17.19 34.34 -34.20
N ASP A 1100 17.76 35.42 -34.72
CA ASP A 1100 18.97 35.43 -35.56
C ASP A 1100 20.18 34.75 -34.91
N SER A 1101 20.36 34.94 -33.61
CA SER A 1101 21.51 34.39 -32.88
C SER A 1101 21.31 32.95 -32.41
N LEU A 1102 20.07 32.48 -32.32
CA LEU A 1102 19.70 31.28 -31.57
C LEU A 1102 19.07 30.18 -32.42
N VAL A 1103 18.49 30.51 -33.57
CA VAL A 1103 17.79 29.54 -34.42
C VAL A 1103 18.17 29.69 -35.88
N ASP A 1104 18.09 28.57 -36.60
CA ASP A 1104 18.45 28.47 -38.01
C ASP A 1104 17.20 28.44 -38.91
N TRP A 1105 16.07 28.04 -38.33
CA TRP A 1105 14.80 27.89 -39.02
C TRP A 1105 13.69 28.54 -38.21
N ILE A 1106 12.73 29.16 -38.90
CA ILE A 1106 11.51 29.70 -38.28
C ILE A 1106 10.30 29.13 -39.01
N VAL A 1107 9.40 28.49 -38.27
CA VAL A 1107 8.07 28.10 -38.74
C VAL A 1107 7.05 29.05 -38.13
N VAL A 1108 6.24 29.68 -38.97
CA VAL A 1108 5.27 30.68 -38.50
C VAL A 1108 3.98 30.66 -39.31
N ASN A 1109 2.85 30.87 -38.64
CA ASN A 1109 1.55 31.11 -39.25
C ASN A 1109 1.12 32.59 -39.05
N PRO A 1110 1.45 33.50 -39.97
CA PRO A 1110 1.14 34.93 -39.86
C PRO A 1110 -0.36 35.25 -39.82
N THR A 1111 -1.21 34.32 -40.26
CA THR A 1111 -2.67 34.50 -40.25
C THR A 1111 -3.33 34.06 -38.95
N ASN A 1112 -2.65 33.25 -38.13
CA ASN A 1112 -3.16 32.85 -36.83
C ASN A 1112 -2.83 33.95 -35.80
N SER A 1113 -3.86 34.58 -35.25
CA SER A 1113 -3.69 35.65 -34.27
C SER A 1113 -3.12 35.16 -32.94
N ILE A 1114 -3.14 33.85 -32.66
CA ILE A 1114 -2.61 33.25 -31.44
C ILE A 1114 -1.09 33.01 -31.54
N ASP A 1115 -0.56 32.84 -32.76
CA ASP A 1115 0.86 32.54 -33.01
C ASP A 1115 1.78 33.63 -32.43
N LEU A 1116 2.52 33.28 -31.38
CA LEU A 1116 3.40 34.22 -30.68
C LEU A 1116 4.64 34.58 -31.52
N VAL A 1117 5.12 33.68 -32.37
CA VAL A 1117 6.21 33.95 -33.33
C VAL A 1117 5.73 34.97 -34.35
N ALA A 1118 4.53 34.79 -34.90
CA ALA A 1118 3.93 35.72 -35.85
C ALA A 1118 3.74 37.11 -35.26
N ARG A 1119 3.23 37.21 -34.02
CA ARG A 1119 3.07 38.50 -33.33
C ARG A 1119 4.40 39.21 -33.18
N ARG A 1120 5.44 38.48 -32.79
CA ARG A 1120 6.77 39.04 -32.62
C ARG A 1120 7.36 39.53 -33.94
N LEU A 1121 7.28 38.74 -35.00
CA LEU A 1121 7.77 39.13 -36.32
C LEU A 1121 6.99 40.32 -36.91
N LYS A 1122 5.71 40.49 -36.57
CA LYS A 1122 4.93 41.69 -36.95
C LYS A 1122 5.40 42.96 -36.23
N THR A 1123 5.85 42.85 -34.98
CA THR A 1123 6.33 44.02 -34.21
C THR A 1123 7.71 44.51 -34.63
N ASP A 1124 8.52 43.66 -35.26
CA ASP A 1124 9.87 44.00 -35.70
C ASP A 1124 10.20 43.29 -37.04
N PRO A 1125 9.79 43.89 -38.18
CA PRO A 1125 9.97 43.28 -39.50
C PRO A 1125 11.43 43.12 -39.93
N LEU A 1126 12.36 43.87 -39.33
CA LEU A 1126 13.78 43.81 -39.65
C LEU A 1126 14.41 42.46 -39.28
N LEU A 1127 13.83 41.73 -38.31
CA LEU A 1127 14.26 40.38 -37.94
C LEU A 1127 14.20 39.40 -39.13
N LEU A 1128 13.20 39.53 -40.01
CA LEU A 1128 13.08 38.66 -41.19
C LEU A 1128 14.11 38.96 -42.27
N SER A 1129 14.79 40.12 -42.24
CA SER A 1129 15.83 40.44 -43.24
C SER A 1129 17.03 39.49 -43.18
N GLN A 1130 17.22 38.82 -42.05
CA GLN A 1130 18.27 37.83 -41.83
C GLN A 1130 17.86 36.41 -42.23
N PHE A 1131 16.62 36.21 -42.70
CA PHE A 1131 16.11 34.90 -43.10
C PHE A 1131 15.52 34.93 -44.51
N THR A 1132 15.71 33.86 -45.26
CA THR A 1132 15.10 33.67 -46.59
C THR A 1132 13.89 32.77 -46.47
N LEU A 1133 12.76 33.18 -47.05
CA LEU A 1133 11.59 32.32 -47.17
C LEU A 1133 11.89 31.17 -48.14
N VAL A 1134 11.81 29.93 -47.65
CA VAL A 1134 12.13 28.73 -48.44
C VAL A 1134 10.90 27.92 -48.83
N VAL A 1135 9.83 27.95 -48.02
CA VAL A 1135 8.57 27.25 -48.32
C VAL A 1135 7.37 28.10 -47.89
N ARG A 1136 6.34 28.10 -48.73
CA ARG A 1136 4.99 28.60 -48.41
C ARG A 1136 3.99 27.47 -48.56
N GLN A 1137 3.31 27.12 -47.46
CA GLN A 1137 2.27 26.10 -47.45
C GLN A 1137 0.89 26.73 -47.75
N SER A 1138 -0.04 25.92 -48.28
CA SER A 1138 -1.39 26.32 -48.70
C SER A 1138 -2.27 26.92 -47.59
N ASN A 1139 -1.99 26.60 -46.32
CA ASN A 1139 -2.67 27.15 -45.14
C ASN A 1139 -1.94 28.37 -44.52
N ASN A 1140 -1.13 29.07 -45.32
CA ASN A 1140 -0.31 30.22 -44.92
C ASN A 1140 0.79 29.94 -43.88
N ILE A 1141 1.15 28.68 -43.61
CA ILE A 1141 2.37 28.41 -42.85
C ILE A 1141 3.59 28.73 -43.72
N LEU A 1142 4.54 29.46 -43.15
CA LEU A 1142 5.78 29.88 -43.80
C LEU A 1142 6.97 29.24 -43.09
N LEU A 1143 7.94 28.75 -43.89
CA LEU A 1143 9.24 28.29 -43.42
C LEU A 1143 10.33 29.23 -43.89
N TYR A 1144 11.10 29.75 -42.94
CA TYR A 1144 12.24 30.61 -43.18
C TYR A 1144 13.54 29.90 -42.79
N HIS A 1145 14.62 30.15 -43.52
CA HIS A 1145 15.97 29.64 -43.25
C HIS A 1145 16.97 30.79 -43.11
N HIS A 1146 17.86 30.71 -42.14
CA HIS A 1146 18.82 31.77 -41.81
C HIS A 1146 19.82 32.03 -42.96
N ASN A 1147 20.08 33.29 -43.25
CA ASN A 1147 21.00 33.72 -44.30
C ASN A 1147 22.46 33.40 -43.91
N GLY A 1148 23.32 33.03 -44.87
CA GLY A 1148 24.75 32.77 -44.62
C GLY A 1148 25.08 31.38 -44.06
N ARG A 1149 24.11 30.44 -44.02
CA ARG A 1149 24.35 29.02 -43.73
C ARG A 1149 24.77 28.24 -45.00
N PRO A 1150 25.43 27.06 -44.86
CA PRO A 1150 25.84 26.23 -46.00
C PRO A 1150 24.66 25.83 -46.89
N SER A 1151 24.94 25.48 -48.15
CA SER A 1151 23.93 24.97 -49.08
C SER A 1151 23.20 23.76 -48.50
N LEU A 1152 21.86 23.78 -48.55
CA LEU A 1152 21.03 22.72 -47.99
C LEU A 1152 21.24 21.41 -48.78
N PRO A 1153 21.41 20.26 -48.11
CA PRO A 1153 21.44 18.96 -48.77
C PRO A 1153 20.10 18.73 -49.48
N THR A 1154 20.08 17.87 -50.49
CA THR A 1154 18.83 17.37 -51.07
C THR A 1154 18.84 15.85 -50.93
N ARG A 1155 17.96 15.33 -50.08
CA ARG A 1155 17.78 13.91 -49.82
C ARG A 1155 16.44 13.46 -50.40
N SER A 1156 16.33 12.19 -50.79
CA SER A 1156 15.03 11.61 -51.10
C SER A 1156 14.20 11.50 -49.81
N ALA A 1157 13.02 12.12 -49.77
CA ALA A 1157 12.08 11.90 -48.66
C ALA A 1157 11.79 10.38 -48.52
N PRO A 1158 11.67 9.88 -47.26
CA PRO A 1158 11.32 8.48 -47.01
C PRO A 1158 10.05 8.06 -47.79
N LEU A 1159 10.06 6.86 -48.38
CA LEU A 1159 8.95 6.30 -49.17
C LEU A 1159 7.60 6.36 -48.44
N MET A 1160 7.61 6.27 -47.11
CA MET A 1160 6.43 6.34 -46.25
C MET A 1160 5.70 7.69 -46.33
N TRP A 1161 6.34 8.75 -46.84
CA TRP A 1161 5.79 10.12 -46.88
C TRP A 1161 5.34 10.55 -48.28
N LYS A 1162 5.52 9.66 -49.27
CA LYS A 1162 5.09 9.83 -50.66
C LYS A 1162 3.78 9.08 -50.97
N GLY A 1163 3.13 8.50 -49.94
CA GLY A 1163 1.91 7.71 -50.09
C GLY A 1163 0.63 8.56 -50.24
N PRO A 1164 -0.43 8.02 -50.85
CA PRO A 1164 -1.70 8.71 -51.13
C PRO A 1164 -2.51 9.11 -49.88
N HIS A 1165 -2.09 8.70 -48.67
CA HIS A 1165 -2.79 8.99 -47.42
C HIS A 1165 -2.43 10.34 -46.78
N TYR A 1166 -1.46 11.08 -47.33
CA TYR A 1166 -1.14 12.45 -46.88
C TYR A 1166 -1.91 13.54 -47.64
N SER A 1167 -2.74 13.16 -48.62
CA SER A 1167 -3.71 14.06 -49.25
C SER A 1167 -5.06 13.88 -48.56
N CYS A 1168 -5.38 14.72 -47.57
CA CYS A 1168 -6.78 14.90 -47.17
C CYS A 1168 -7.52 15.49 -48.38
N SER A 1169 -8.39 14.71 -49.01
CA SER A 1169 -9.23 15.10 -50.15
C SER A 1169 -10.61 15.53 -49.70
#